data_AF-A0A7X4KIU4-F1
#
_entry.id   AF-A0A7X4KIU4-F1
#
_cell.length_a   1.000
_cell.length_b   1.000
_cell.length_c   1.000
_cell.angle_alpha   90.00
_cell.angle_beta   90.00
_cell.angle_gamma   90.00
#
_symmetry.space_group_name_H-M   'P 1'
#
loop_
_entity.id
_entity.type
_entity.pdbx_description
1 polymer ?
#
loop_
_entity_poly.entity_id
_entity_poly.type
_entity_poly.pdbx_seq_one_letter_code
_entity_poly.pdbx_strand_id
1 'polypeptide(L)'
;MINKYLLASLMAALHAAAASTPLLAHWPLDDGGGKHAVEMVSGRRDAVDYVFNRARYKPDSAPLWRPAATCIRGGCLQFDGYSTDIKAQGLTSAQLAHGFTLSAWVAPQAFEWGDGGHYSAFLSQFDAEAKQGFSFGVYRFGTWGLKLGMGSAIVDVRVKERKLPRDAWSHVAASYDPVTRQVALFLNGERLVHVAAPVNGVFGMPSMPLTLGRYSQPETVGGVFKLNTFLGLMDEVRISAGPSDAAGVAAGMQAVLAERHGVVPALSPSDLRIAPATFDGDQHRPQYHLIPDAGWMNEPHAPFYYGGQYHLFFQKNPFGPFWHQIHWGHWVSPDLMRWRELPIALAPEDDGLATDGIWSGSATYDAAGVPVLFFTAGNDSAKPNQRTGMATPHDLRDPELKRWDKYPAPVTLQQEGQGRYGEFRDPFVFRDGTQQRWFQLVGSSLSGRSGTALVYESSDLRHWAPRGPLFSIDAKRYPGFEATWELPVLLPVGKGKDGRERHVFLNDVRGQAYYWTGVFDAATARFTPDVEAPRVFDLGQGHFSGPSGFVDPKTGRSIVFSIAQGERTLQEEYDAGWAHNGGLPITLSLGADGELRLAPISETDTLRRQQLLDMHDVSVAAAQAALAAIHGGALEIALELAPSSQQGKRGLRVRSAPGQEELTDLYVDTASQRLEIDRRRSTSGRNGGVQGGAFALQAEALRLRLFLDGSMIEAYVNERNSLTSRIYPSRRDADGLGLLAQTGDRIISLKVWAMGSTEKRN
;
A
#
# COMPACT_ATOMS: atom_id res chain seq x y z
N MET A 1 -64.56 8.15 -21.86
CA MET A 1 -63.32 8.53 -21.14
C MET A 1 -62.25 7.43 -21.05
N ILE A 2 -62.50 6.20 -21.50
CA ILE A 2 -61.53 5.08 -21.39
C ILE A 2 -60.52 5.03 -22.56
N ASN A 3 -60.75 5.76 -23.65
CA ASN A 3 -59.93 5.67 -24.87
C ASN A 3 -58.73 6.63 -24.94
N LYS A 4 -58.60 7.61 -24.02
CA LYS A 4 -57.48 8.57 -24.01
C LYS A 4 -56.25 8.06 -23.26
N TYR A 5 -56.44 7.21 -22.24
CA TYR A 5 -55.33 6.64 -21.46
C TYR A 5 -54.64 5.49 -22.19
N LEU A 6 -55.39 4.66 -22.93
CA LEU A 6 -54.80 3.61 -23.77
C LEU A 6 -54.02 4.20 -24.95
N LEU A 7 -54.52 5.27 -25.60
CA LEU A 7 -53.78 5.96 -26.66
C LEU A 7 -52.55 6.69 -26.14
N ALA A 8 -52.59 7.26 -24.93
CA ALA A 8 -51.42 7.92 -24.32
C ALA A 8 -50.35 6.89 -23.90
N SER A 9 -50.73 5.71 -23.40
CA SER A 9 -49.79 4.62 -23.10
C SER A 9 -49.26 3.94 -24.36
N LEU A 10 -50.07 3.79 -25.42
CA LEU A 10 -49.57 3.32 -26.73
C LEU A 10 -48.68 4.37 -27.39
N MET A 11 -49.01 5.67 -27.32
CA MET A 11 -48.16 6.73 -27.86
C MET A 11 -46.88 6.92 -27.04
N ALA A 12 -46.87 6.66 -25.74
CA ALA A 12 -45.65 6.62 -24.92
C ALA A 12 -44.79 5.38 -25.25
N ALA A 13 -45.40 4.23 -25.53
CA ALA A 13 -44.68 3.04 -26.02
C ALA A 13 -44.19 3.18 -27.48
N LEU A 14 -44.93 3.90 -28.33
CA LEU A 14 -44.54 4.23 -29.71
C LEU A 14 -43.54 5.42 -29.78
N HIS A 15 -43.52 6.33 -28.81
CA HIS A 15 -42.46 7.34 -28.66
C HIS A 15 -41.22 6.79 -27.95
N ALA A 16 -41.35 5.74 -27.11
CA ALA A 16 -40.21 4.95 -26.64
C ALA A 16 -39.60 4.07 -27.75
N ALA A 17 -40.35 3.83 -28.83
CA ALA A 17 -39.85 3.24 -30.08
C ALA A 17 -39.28 4.28 -31.05
N ALA A 18 -39.03 5.53 -30.61
CA ALA A 18 -38.23 6.49 -31.35
C ALA A 18 -36.76 6.01 -31.37
N ALA A 19 -36.47 5.13 -32.34
CA ALA A 19 -35.15 4.69 -32.78
C ALA A 19 -34.09 4.60 -31.68
N SER A 20 -34.13 3.54 -30.85
CA SER A 20 -32.94 3.13 -30.11
C SER A 20 -31.82 2.91 -31.12
N THR A 21 -30.77 3.73 -31.09
CA THR A 21 -29.68 3.63 -32.05
C THR A 21 -29.07 2.23 -31.97
N PRO A 22 -28.79 1.55 -33.10
CA PRO A 22 -28.31 0.17 -33.08
C PRO A 22 -27.04 0.03 -32.24
N LEU A 23 -26.99 -0.97 -31.37
CA LEU A 23 -25.78 -1.29 -30.60
C LEU A 23 -24.77 -2.03 -31.49
N LEU A 24 -23.52 -1.60 -31.43
CA LEU A 24 -22.38 -2.28 -32.04
C LEU A 24 -21.74 -3.26 -31.07
N ALA A 25 -21.74 -2.92 -29.78
CA ALA A 25 -21.32 -3.81 -28.70
C ALA A 25 -21.96 -3.37 -27.36
N HIS A 26 -22.21 -4.33 -26.47
CA HIS A 26 -22.76 -4.08 -25.14
C HIS A 26 -22.29 -5.15 -24.14
N TRP A 27 -21.54 -4.73 -23.12
CA TRP A 27 -21.16 -5.55 -21.97
C TRP A 27 -21.93 -5.08 -20.74
N PRO A 28 -22.95 -5.82 -20.28
CA PRO A 28 -23.64 -5.51 -19.03
C PRO A 28 -22.71 -5.60 -17.81
N LEU A 29 -21.71 -6.48 -17.86
CA LEU A 29 -20.81 -6.81 -16.74
C LEU A 29 -21.54 -7.37 -15.51
N ASP A 30 -22.68 -8.03 -15.71
CA ASP A 30 -23.51 -8.63 -14.67
C ASP A 30 -23.41 -10.16 -14.61
N ASP A 31 -22.37 -10.76 -15.21
CA ASP A 31 -22.16 -12.21 -15.28
C ASP A 31 -22.10 -12.88 -13.89
N GLY A 32 -21.76 -12.13 -12.84
CA GLY A 32 -21.81 -12.55 -11.43
C GLY A 32 -20.75 -13.59 -11.03
N GLY A 33 -19.96 -14.11 -11.97
CA GLY A 33 -18.94 -15.11 -11.74
C GLY A 33 -18.22 -15.58 -13.02
N GLY A 34 -17.20 -16.42 -12.85
CA GLY A 34 -16.43 -16.97 -13.97
C GLY A 34 -15.41 -16.01 -14.57
N LYS A 35 -14.71 -16.46 -15.62
CA LYS A 35 -13.52 -15.78 -16.21
C LYS A 35 -13.82 -15.04 -17.54
N HIS A 36 -15.10 -14.78 -17.82
CA HIS A 36 -15.53 -14.17 -19.09
C HIS A 36 -16.62 -13.13 -18.83
N ALA A 37 -16.70 -12.13 -19.70
CA ALA A 37 -17.80 -11.19 -19.80
C ALA A 37 -18.56 -11.43 -21.12
N VAL A 38 -19.89 -11.46 -21.06
CA VAL A 38 -20.72 -11.63 -22.26
C VAL A 38 -20.92 -10.29 -22.98
N GLU A 39 -20.63 -10.26 -24.28
CA GLU A 39 -20.99 -9.18 -25.19
C GLU A 39 -22.34 -9.52 -25.84
N MET A 40 -23.38 -8.76 -25.51
CA MET A 40 -24.77 -9.13 -25.78
C MET A 40 -25.21 -8.97 -27.25
N VAL A 41 -24.51 -8.18 -28.07
CA VAL A 41 -24.88 -7.96 -29.48
C VAL A 41 -24.50 -9.17 -30.34
N SER A 42 -23.28 -9.67 -30.18
CA SER A 42 -22.78 -10.83 -30.92
C SER A 42 -22.91 -12.16 -30.16
N GLY A 43 -23.17 -12.12 -28.85
CA GLY A 43 -23.18 -13.29 -27.96
C GLY A 43 -21.77 -13.81 -27.64
N ARG A 44 -20.72 -13.04 -27.97
CA ARG A 44 -19.33 -13.43 -27.73
C ARG A 44 -19.03 -13.43 -26.23
N ARG A 45 -18.15 -14.34 -25.81
CA ARG A 45 -17.65 -14.42 -24.44
C ARG A 45 -16.20 -13.94 -24.45
N ASP A 46 -15.99 -12.69 -24.06
CA ASP A 46 -14.67 -12.10 -24.01
C ASP A 46 -13.99 -12.49 -22.69
N ALA A 47 -12.73 -12.89 -22.76
CA ALA A 47 -11.99 -13.28 -21.56
C ALA A 47 -11.72 -12.06 -20.68
N VAL A 48 -11.97 -12.20 -19.38
CA VAL A 48 -11.55 -11.22 -18.38
C VAL A 48 -10.15 -11.63 -17.94
N ASP A 49 -9.14 -10.87 -18.33
CA ASP A 49 -7.79 -11.01 -17.78
C ASP A 49 -7.85 -10.66 -16.29
N TYR A 50 -7.19 -11.48 -15.46
CA TYR A 50 -7.11 -11.30 -14.01
C TYR A 50 -5.98 -12.18 -13.49
N VAL A 51 -5.15 -11.67 -12.59
CA VAL A 51 -3.95 -12.38 -12.12
C VAL A 51 -4.27 -13.77 -11.53
N PHE A 52 -5.40 -13.91 -10.82
CA PHE A 52 -5.75 -15.17 -10.13
C PHE A 52 -6.61 -16.11 -10.96
N ASN A 53 -6.79 -15.83 -12.25
CA ASN A 53 -7.33 -16.83 -13.18
C ASN A 53 -6.41 -18.05 -13.31
N ARG A 54 -5.11 -17.89 -13.07
CA ARG A 54 -4.10 -18.95 -13.01
C ARG A 54 -3.13 -18.59 -11.89
N ALA A 55 -3.62 -18.67 -10.66
CA ALA A 55 -2.90 -18.15 -9.50
C ALA A 55 -1.65 -18.98 -9.20
N ARG A 56 -0.54 -18.30 -8.89
CA ARG A 56 0.75 -18.96 -8.61
C ARG A 56 0.89 -19.44 -7.17
N TYR A 57 0.51 -18.60 -6.20
CA TYR A 57 0.79 -18.84 -4.78
C TYR A 57 -0.43 -19.35 -4.00
N LYS A 58 -1.63 -19.11 -4.53
CA LYS A 58 -2.92 -19.48 -3.95
C LYS A 58 -3.76 -20.29 -4.94
N PRO A 59 -4.89 -20.89 -4.53
CA PRO A 59 -5.85 -21.48 -5.47
C PRO A 59 -6.41 -20.43 -6.45
N ASP A 60 -6.77 -20.88 -7.65
CA ASP A 60 -7.48 -20.06 -8.64
C ASP A 60 -8.76 -19.45 -8.06
N SER A 61 -9.07 -18.22 -8.48
CA SER A 61 -10.33 -17.56 -8.15
C SER A 61 -10.85 -16.76 -9.34
N ALA A 62 -12.16 -16.53 -9.37
CA ALA A 62 -12.77 -15.66 -10.38
C ALA A 62 -12.32 -14.19 -10.19
N PRO A 63 -12.37 -13.38 -11.26
CA PRO A 63 -12.36 -11.92 -11.18
C PRO A 63 -13.36 -11.37 -10.15
N LEU A 64 -13.14 -10.11 -9.77
CA LEU A 64 -13.85 -9.46 -8.68
C LEU A 64 -15.24 -8.97 -9.10
N TRP A 65 -16.18 -9.89 -9.23
CA TRP A 65 -17.60 -9.57 -9.48
C TRP A 65 -18.28 -9.01 -8.23
N ARG A 66 -19.22 -8.09 -8.43
CA ARG A 66 -20.02 -7.45 -7.38
C ARG A 66 -21.51 -7.74 -7.58
N PRO A 67 -22.27 -7.91 -6.48
CA PRO A 67 -23.69 -8.26 -6.56
C PRO A 67 -24.54 -7.06 -7.00
N ALA A 68 -25.73 -7.34 -7.55
CA ALA A 68 -26.71 -6.35 -7.99
C ALA A 68 -27.06 -5.25 -6.95
N ALA A 69 -26.91 -5.53 -5.65
CA ALA A 69 -27.15 -4.54 -4.60
C ALA A 69 -26.22 -3.32 -4.72
N THR A 70 -24.96 -3.57 -5.08
CA THR A 70 -23.88 -2.57 -5.20
C THR A 70 -23.88 -1.87 -6.57
N CYS A 71 -24.39 -2.54 -7.60
CA CYS A 71 -24.21 -2.18 -9.00
C CYS A 71 -25.41 -1.45 -9.60
N ILE A 72 -25.26 -0.94 -10.83
CA ILE A 72 -26.31 -0.23 -11.57
C ILE A 72 -27.32 -1.21 -12.18
N ARG A 73 -26.90 -2.43 -12.56
CA ARG A 73 -27.79 -3.48 -13.09
C ARG A 73 -27.73 -4.78 -12.26
N GLY A 74 -27.70 -5.93 -12.91
CA GLY A 74 -27.71 -7.27 -12.29
C GLY A 74 -26.40 -7.65 -11.59
N GLY A 75 -25.37 -6.82 -11.70
CA GLY A 75 -24.02 -7.03 -11.19
C GLY A 75 -23.05 -6.08 -11.89
N CYS A 76 -21.80 -6.07 -11.47
CA CYS A 76 -20.75 -5.24 -12.06
C CYS A 76 -19.38 -5.89 -11.82
N LEU A 77 -18.38 -5.46 -12.59
CA LEU A 77 -17.00 -5.94 -12.46
C LEU A 77 -16.14 -4.88 -11.75
N GLN A 78 -15.38 -5.30 -10.75
CA GLN A 78 -14.33 -4.49 -10.16
C GLN A 78 -13.01 -4.70 -10.90
N PHE A 79 -12.44 -3.61 -11.38
CA PHE A 79 -11.10 -3.54 -11.95
C PHE A 79 -10.10 -3.17 -10.85
N ASP A 80 -9.00 -3.92 -10.76
CA ASP A 80 -8.02 -3.85 -9.67
C ASP A 80 -6.86 -2.88 -9.91
N GLY A 81 -6.90 -2.11 -11.01
CA GLY A 81 -5.87 -1.12 -11.33
C GLY A 81 -4.58 -1.65 -11.96
N TYR A 82 -4.40 -2.98 -12.11
CA TYR A 82 -3.22 -3.50 -12.81
C TYR A 82 -3.43 -4.77 -13.63
N SER A 83 -4.25 -5.72 -13.17
CA SER A 83 -4.35 -7.05 -13.78
C SER A 83 -5.68 -7.31 -14.46
N THR A 84 -6.73 -6.56 -14.09
CA THR A 84 -8.08 -6.77 -14.62
C THR A 84 -8.31 -5.94 -15.89
N ASP A 85 -8.53 -6.61 -17.02
CA ASP A 85 -8.95 -6.01 -18.29
C ASP A 85 -9.73 -7.00 -19.15
N ILE A 86 -10.46 -6.52 -20.15
CA ILE A 86 -11.11 -7.38 -21.15
C ILE A 86 -10.55 -7.02 -22.52
N LYS A 87 -10.04 -8.03 -23.24
CA LYS A 87 -9.67 -7.91 -24.65
C LYS A 87 -10.78 -8.48 -25.51
N ALA A 88 -11.43 -7.61 -26.27
CA ALA A 88 -12.49 -7.93 -27.20
C ALA A 88 -12.01 -7.81 -28.65
N GLN A 89 -12.82 -8.34 -29.57
CA GLN A 89 -12.62 -8.14 -31.00
C GLN A 89 -12.65 -6.64 -31.32
N GLY A 90 -11.66 -6.17 -32.08
CA GLY A 90 -11.57 -4.77 -32.51
C GLY A 90 -12.71 -4.38 -33.46
N LEU A 91 -13.15 -3.14 -33.34
CA LEU A 91 -14.08 -2.49 -34.26
C LEU A 91 -13.36 -2.06 -35.54
N THR A 92 -14.14 -1.92 -36.61
CA THR A 92 -13.67 -1.51 -37.93
C THR A 92 -14.13 -0.09 -38.27
N SER A 93 -13.39 0.60 -39.15
CA SER A 93 -13.79 1.91 -39.65
C SER A 93 -15.18 1.89 -40.31
N ALA A 94 -15.58 0.77 -40.92
CA ALA A 94 -16.89 0.62 -41.56
C ALA A 94 -18.04 0.65 -40.54
N GLN A 95 -17.86 0.01 -39.38
CA GLN A 95 -18.88 0.01 -38.31
C GLN A 95 -19.12 1.40 -37.72
N LEU A 96 -18.10 2.27 -37.73
CA LEU A 96 -18.13 3.60 -37.14
C LEU A 96 -18.20 4.72 -38.19
N ALA A 97 -18.42 4.40 -39.47
CA ALA A 97 -18.37 5.34 -40.58
C ALA A 97 -19.42 6.47 -40.47
N HIS A 98 -20.53 6.20 -39.78
CA HIS A 98 -21.63 7.15 -39.57
C HIS A 98 -21.59 7.80 -38.17
N GLY A 99 -20.44 7.74 -37.49
CA GLY A 99 -20.28 8.21 -36.13
C GLY A 99 -20.62 7.15 -35.10
N PHE A 100 -20.47 7.50 -33.82
CA PHE A 100 -20.65 6.57 -32.72
C PHE A 100 -20.89 7.29 -31.38
N THR A 101 -21.43 6.54 -30.43
CA THR A 101 -21.54 6.94 -29.02
C THR A 101 -21.00 5.83 -28.13
N LEU A 102 -20.05 6.17 -27.26
CA LEU A 102 -19.50 5.31 -26.22
C LEU A 102 -20.16 5.68 -24.89
N SER A 103 -20.53 4.72 -24.06
CA SER A 103 -20.99 4.98 -22.68
C SER A 103 -20.57 3.89 -21.71
N ALA A 104 -20.44 4.27 -20.45
CA ALA A 104 -20.22 3.36 -19.34
C ALA A 104 -20.77 3.95 -18.04
N TRP A 105 -21.21 3.10 -17.12
CA TRP A 105 -21.28 3.46 -15.71
C TRP A 105 -19.95 3.13 -15.04
N VAL A 106 -19.39 4.09 -14.31
CA VAL A 106 -18.08 3.96 -13.65
C VAL A 106 -18.13 4.51 -12.24
N ALA A 107 -17.41 3.84 -11.32
CA ALA A 107 -17.13 4.35 -9.98
C ALA A 107 -15.63 4.20 -9.70
N PRO A 108 -14.80 5.21 -10.06
CA PRO A 108 -13.37 5.18 -9.81
C PRO A 108 -13.06 5.17 -8.31
N GLN A 109 -12.06 4.39 -7.87
CA GLN A 109 -11.62 4.39 -6.47
C GLN A 109 -10.43 5.32 -6.23
N ALA A 110 -9.51 5.40 -7.20
CA ALA A 110 -8.41 6.36 -7.21
C ALA A 110 -8.11 6.79 -8.65
N PHE A 111 -7.25 7.79 -8.81
CA PHE A 111 -6.87 8.32 -10.12
C PHE A 111 -5.37 8.15 -10.34
N GLU A 112 -5.02 7.50 -11.44
CA GLU A 112 -3.64 7.21 -11.81
C GLU A 112 -2.87 8.49 -12.17
N TRP A 113 -1.55 8.37 -12.22
CA TRP A 113 -0.62 9.43 -12.61
C TRP A 113 -0.82 9.91 -14.05
N GLY A 114 -1.30 9.05 -14.94
CA GLY A 114 -1.52 9.37 -16.35
C GLY A 114 -0.23 9.38 -17.17
N ASP A 115 0.65 8.40 -16.92
CA ASP A 115 1.90 8.17 -17.65
C ASP A 115 1.69 8.12 -19.17
N GLY A 116 2.66 8.63 -19.93
CA GLY A 116 2.54 8.84 -21.38
C GLY A 116 1.45 9.84 -21.78
N GLY A 117 0.82 10.51 -20.81
CA GLY A 117 -0.35 11.34 -21.03
C GLY A 117 -1.61 10.55 -21.37
N HIS A 118 -1.66 9.24 -21.08
CA HIS A 118 -2.76 8.34 -21.43
C HIS A 118 -3.84 8.26 -20.35
N TYR A 119 -5.06 7.93 -20.76
CA TYR A 119 -6.16 7.67 -19.85
C TYR A 119 -6.05 6.27 -19.25
N SER A 120 -6.42 6.10 -17.98
CA SER A 120 -6.89 4.82 -17.48
C SER A 120 -8.24 4.54 -18.14
N ALA A 121 -8.21 3.76 -19.21
CA ALA A 121 -9.30 3.71 -20.18
C ALA A 121 -10.49 2.87 -19.70
N PHE A 122 -11.70 3.36 -19.92
CA PHE A 122 -12.91 2.56 -19.84
C PHE A 122 -13.03 1.69 -21.09
N LEU A 123 -12.80 2.31 -22.26
CA LEU A 123 -12.77 1.69 -23.58
C LEU A 123 -11.61 2.26 -24.39
N SER A 124 -10.83 1.41 -25.04
CA SER A 124 -9.72 1.84 -25.89
C SER A 124 -9.48 0.91 -27.06
N GLN A 125 -9.39 1.49 -28.25
CA GLN A 125 -8.78 0.87 -29.43
C GLN A 125 -8.05 2.00 -30.15
N PHE A 126 -6.86 2.34 -29.64
CA PHE A 126 -6.15 3.56 -30.01
C PHE A 126 -4.70 3.28 -30.40
N ASP A 127 -4.32 3.88 -31.51
CA ASP A 127 -2.94 3.96 -31.96
C ASP A 127 -2.53 5.43 -31.99
N ALA A 128 -1.68 5.81 -31.03
CA ALA A 128 -1.21 7.18 -30.89
C ALA A 128 -0.25 7.57 -32.03
N GLU A 129 0.54 6.62 -32.53
CA GLU A 129 1.51 6.87 -33.60
C GLU A 129 0.81 7.01 -34.95
N ALA A 130 -0.08 6.07 -35.27
CA ALA A 130 -0.90 6.13 -36.48
C ALA A 130 -2.00 7.21 -36.38
N LYS A 131 -2.25 7.75 -35.17
CA LYS A 131 -3.32 8.70 -34.86
C LYS A 131 -4.68 8.15 -35.29
N GLN A 132 -4.96 6.90 -34.90
CA GLN A 132 -6.17 6.16 -35.27
C GLN A 132 -6.93 5.69 -34.02
N GLY A 133 -8.25 5.60 -34.15
CA GLY A 133 -9.14 5.02 -33.17
C GLY A 133 -9.49 5.96 -32.02
N PHE A 134 -9.82 5.39 -30.86
CA PHE A 134 -10.24 6.18 -29.70
C PHE A 134 -9.73 5.61 -28.37
N SER A 135 -9.54 6.50 -27.38
CA SER A 135 -9.31 6.15 -25.99
C SER A 135 -10.21 7.01 -25.10
N PHE A 136 -11.16 6.37 -24.42
CA PHE A 136 -12.15 7.00 -23.55
C PHE A 136 -11.90 6.57 -22.11
N GLY A 137 -11.68 7.51 -21.19
CA GLY A 137 -11.30 7.14 -19.83
C GLY A 137 -11.15 8.29 -18.85
N VAL A 138 -10.67 7.92 -17.66
CA VAL A 138 -10.30 8.85 -16.59
C VAL A 138 -8.80 9.13 -16.63
N TYR A 139 -8.42 10.31 -16.18
CA TYR A 139 -7.07 10.82 -16.06
C TYR A 139 -6.83 11.32 -14.63
N ARG A 140 -5.69 11.97 -14.40
CA ARG A 140 -5.31 12.54 -13.10
C ARG A 140 -6.46 13.31 -12.45
N PHE A 141 -6.58 13.10 -11.14
CA PHE A 141 -7.45 13.88 -10.26
C PHE A 141 -8.93 13.86 -10.67
N GLY A 142 -9.38 12.81 -11.36
CA GLY A 142 -10.76 12.64 -11.80
C GLY A 142 -11.12 13.44 -13.05
N THR A 143 -10.16 14.13 -13.67
CA THR A 143 -10.37 14.65 -15.04
C THR A 143 -10.58 13.46 -15.98
N TRP A 144 -11.37 13.62 -17.03
CA TRP A 144 -11.75 12.49 -17.89
C TRP A 144 -12.06 13.00 -19.29
N GLY A 145 -12.07 12.10 -20.27
CA GLY A 145 -12.21 12.55 -21.65
C GLY A 145 -12.09 11.47 -22.71
N LEU A 146 -12.02 11.96 -23.95
CA LEU A 146 -11.86 11.15 -25.16
C LEU A 146 -10.68 11.67 -25.96
N LYS A 147 -9.74 10.78 -26.29
CA LYS A 147 -8.80 10.94 -27.39
C LYS A 147 -9.39 10.30 -28.65
N LEU A 148 -9.35 11.03 -29.76
CA LEU A 148 -9.82 10.59 -31.06
C LEU A 148 -8.72 10.78 -32.11
N GLY A 149 -8.35 9.69 -32.79
CA GLY A 149 -7.37 9.69 -33.85
C GLY A 149 -8.01 10.05 -35.19
N MET A 150 -7.54 11.13 -35.81
CA MET A 150 -8.07 11.67 -37.07
C MET A 150 -7.09 11.52 -38.24
N GLY A 151 -6.10 10.62 -38.12
CA GLY A 151 -5.02 10.37 -39.08
C GLY A 151 -3.99 11.49 -39.17
N SER A 152 -4.44 12.74 -39.35
CA SER A 152 -3.57 13.92 -39.39
C SER A 152 -3.22 14.44 -37.99
N ALA A 153 -4.15 14.31 -37.04
CA ALA A 153 -4.01 14.80 -35.66
C ALA A 153 -4.75 13.92 -34.66
N ILE A 154 -4.48 14.14 -33.37
CA ILE A 154 -5.27 13.59 -32.26
C ILE A 154 -6.09 14.73 -31.68
N VAL A 155 -7.40 14.50 -31.53
CA VAL A 155 -8.29 15.39 -30.78
C VAL A 155 -8.37 14.85 -29.36
N ASP A 156 -7.87 15.61 -28.39
CA ASP A 156 -7.94 15.25 -26.97
C ASP A 156 -8.92 16.19 -26.25
N VAL A 157 -10.15 15.70 -26.03
CA VAL A 157 -11.20 16.47 -25.34
C VAL A 157 -11.23 16.04 -23.88
N ARG A 158 -10.89 16.96 -22.97
CA ARG A 158 -10.85 16.72 -21.52
C ARG A 158 -11.84 17.61 -20.76
N VAL A 159 -12.60 17.00 -19.86
CA VAL A 159 -13.39 17.70 -18.85
C VAL A 159 -12.52 17.90 -17.60
N LYS A 160 -12.24 19.17 -17.26
CA LYS A 160 -11.41 19.54 -16.10
C LYS A 160 -12.24 20.03 -14.90
N GLU A 161 -13.31 20.78 -15.16
CA GLU A 161 -14.11 21.45 -14.11
C GLU A 161 -15.11 20.51 -13.42
N ARG A 162 -15.60 19.49 -14.13
CA ARG A 162 -16.54 18.48 -13.62
C ARG A 162 -15.85 17.12 -13.54
N LYS A 163 -15.00 16.99 -12.52
CA LYS A 163 -14.23 15.78 -12.20
C LYS A 163 -15.16 14.63 -11.81
N LEU A 164 -14.77 13.41 -12.15
CA LEU A 164 -15.42 12.21 -11.62
C LEU A 164 -15.14 12.12 -10.12
N PRO A 165 -16.15 11.85 -9.28
CA PRO A 165 -15.94 11.60 -7.87
C PRO A 165 -15.23 10.24 -7.67
N ARG A 166 -14.49 10.13 -6.58
CA ARG A 166 -14.09 8.82 -6.05
C ARG A 166 -15.29 8.15 -5.39
N ASP A 167 -15.32 6.83 -5.41
CA ASP A 167 -16.24 5.99 -4.65
C ASP A 167 -17.73 6.27 -4.90
N ALA A 168 -18.07 6.78 -6.09
CA ALA A 168 -19.44 7.06 -6.48
C ALA A 168 -19.67 6.82 -7.96
N TRP A 169 -20.85 6.28 -8.28
CA TRP A 169 -21.25 6.02 -9.66
C TRP A 169 -21.44 7.32 -10.45
N SER A 170 -20.92 7.30 -11.68
CA SER A 170 -21.15 8.31 -12.71
C SER A 170 -21.43 7.61 -14.04
N HIS A 171 -22.42 8.09 -14.77
CA HIS A 171 -22.63 7.71 -16.15
C HIS A 171 -21.83 8.64 -17.04
N VAL A 172 -20.89 8.10 -17.80
CA VAL A 172 -20.04 8.86 -18.73
C VAL A 172 -20.36 8.45 -20.15
N ALA A 173 -20.43 9.42 -21.06
CA ALA A 173 -20.56 9.13 -22.49
C ALA A 173 -19.74 10.07 -23.36
N ALA A 174 -19.34 9.58 -24.53
CA ALA A 174 -18.62 10.34 -25.55
C ALA A 174 -19.22 10.03 -26.93
N SER A 175 -19.52 11.07 -27.71
CA SER A 175 -20.13 10.94 -29.04
C SER A 175 -19.28 11.65 -30.09
N TYR A 176 -19.13 11.02 -31.26
CA TYR A 176 -18.52 11.63 -32.43
C TYR A 176 -19.47 11.60 -33.62
N ASP A 177 -19.75 12.79 -34.17
CA ASP A 177 -20.53 12.97 -35.39
C ASP A 177 -19.60 13.37 -36.55
N PRO A 178 -19.41 12.52 -37.56
CA PRO A 178 -18.58 12.83 -38.72
C PRO A 178 -19.21 13.85 -39.68
N VAL A 179 -20.54 14.04 -39.64
CA VAL A 179 -21.26 14.99 -40.50
C VAL A 179 -21.01 16.42 -40.00
N THR A 180 -21.22 16.65 -38.71
CA THR A 180 -20.94 17.96 -38.09
C THR A 180 -19.48 18.13 -37.65
N ARG A 181 -18.71 17.04 -37.65
CA ARG A 181 -17.34 16.92 -37.12
C ARG A 181 -17.27 17.35 -35.66
N GLN A 182 -18.25 16.96 -34.85
CA GLN A 182 -18.32 17.33 -33.44
C GLN A 182 -18.00 16.12 -32.56
N VAL A 183 -17.13 16.33 -31.58
CA VAL A 183 -16.92 15.43 -30.45
C VAL A 183 -17.62 16.04 -29.25
N ALA A 184 -18.47 15.28 -28.56
CA ALA A 184 -19.19 15.73 -27.36
C ALA A 184 -18.99 14.76 -26.19
N LEU A 185 -18.87 15.29 -24.97
CA LEU A 185 -18.79 14.50 -23.74
C LEU A 185 -19.97 14.81 -22.83
N PHE A 186 -20.47 13.77 -22.16
CA PHE A 186 -21.65 13.82 -21.31
C PHE A 186 -21.40 13.17 -19.96
N LEU A 187 -21.87 13.83 -18.89
CA LEU A 187 -21.83 13.31 -17.53
C LEU A 187 -23.26 13.23 -17.00
N ASN A 188 -23.71 12.06 -16.57
CA ASN A 188 -25.04 11.82 -16.03
C ASN A 188 -26.17 12.34 -16.94
N GLY A 189 -26.00 12.17 -18.26
CA GLY A 189 -26.96 12.61 -19.28
C GLY A 189 -26.83 14.07 -19.70
N GLU A 190 -26.03 14.89 -19.00
CA GLU A 190 -25.79 16.29 -19.33
C GLU A 190 -24.59 16.44 -20.27
N ARG A 191 -24.74 17.19 -21.38
CA ARG A 191 -23.61 17.53 -22.26
C ARG A 191 -22.76 18.62 -21.63
N LEU A 192 -21.49 18.33 -21.35
CA LEU A 192 -20.58 19.28 -20.70
C LEU A 192 -19.69 20.03 -21.69
N VAL A 193 -19.20 19.35 -22.72
CA VAL A 193 -18.28 19.93 -23.69
C VAL A 193 -18.58 19.39 -25.09
N HIS A 194 -18.37 20.24 -26.10
CA HIS A 194 -18.31 19.85 -27.49
C HIS A 194 -17.14 20.58 -28.17
N VAL A 195 -16.42 19.89 -29.05
CA VAL A 195 -15.25 20.41 -29.77
C VAL A 195 -15.33 19.95 -31.22
N ALA A 196 -14.97 20.85 -32.14
CA ALA A 196 -14.86 20.51 -33.55
C ALA A 196 -13.59 19.67 -33.82
N ALA A 197 -13.75 18.58 -34.55
CA ALA A 197 -12.63 17.81 -35.08
C ALA A 197 -11.97 18.56 -36.26
N PRO A 198 -10.66 18.33 -36.53
CA PRO A 198 -9.91 18.98 -37.60
C PRO A 198 -10.58 18.85 -38.97
N VAL A 199 -10.55 19.92 -39.75
CA VAL A 199 -11.23 19.99 -41.05
C VAL A 199 -10.76 18.91 -42.03
N ASN A 200 -9.45 18.62 -42.01
CA ASN A 200 -8.80 17.61 -42.85
C ASN A 200 -8.56 16.28 -42.11
N GLY A 201 -9.19 16.10 -40.95
CA GLY A 201 -9.10 14.87 -40.18
C GLY A 201 -10.02 13.80 -40.75
N VAL A 202 -9.52 12.58 -40.91
CA VAL A 202 -10.32 11.41 -41.28
C VAL A 202 -10.23 10.41 -40.13
N PHE A 203 -11.36 10.12 -39.52
CA PHE A 203 -11.43 9.09 -38.49
C PHE A 203 -11.20 7.70 -39.12
N GLY A 204 -10.36 6.90 -38.47
CA GLY A 204 -10.10 5.51 -38.88
C GLY A 204 -9.73 4.67 -37.67
N MET A 205 -10.06 3.38 -37.71
CA MET A 205 -9.75 2.43 -36.64
C MET A 205 -8.44 1.68 -36.92
N PRO A 206 -7.58 1.48 -35.91
CA PRO A 206 -6.41 0.63 -36.04
C PRO A 206 -6.81 -0.85 -36.02
N SER A 207 -6.01 -1.69 -36.68
CA SER A 207 -6.20 -3.15 -36.70
C SER A 207 -5.65 -3.80 -35.43
N MET A 208 -6.27 -3.49 -34.29
CA MET A 208 -5.90 -4.03 -32.98
C MET A 208 -7.14 -4.36 -32.15
N PRO A 209 -7.01 -5.17 -31.08
CA PRO A 209 -8.12 -5.47 -30.18
C PRO A 209 -8.69 -4.24 -29.51
N LEU A 210 -9.99 -4.28 -29.21
CA LEU A 210 -10.64 -3.35 -28.30
C LEU A 210 -10.36 -3.79 -26.86
N THR A 211 -10.02 -2.86 -25.99
CA THR A 211 -9.78 -3.11 -24.56
C THR A 211 -10.80 -2.39 -23.69
N LEU A 212 -11.32 -3.08 -22.68
CA LEU A 212 -12.08 -2.47 -21.58
C LEU A 212 -11.21 -2.45 -20.33
N GLY A 213 -11.22 -1.34 -19.61
CA GLY A 213 -10.49 -1.17 -18.34
C GLY A 213 -8.98 -0.96 -18.47
N ARG A 214 -8.42 -0.90 -19.68
CA ARG A 214 -7.02 -0.54 -19.91
C ARG A 214 -6.84 0.17 -21.25
N TYR A 215 -5.89 1.11 -21.28
CA TYR A 215 -5.39 1.68 -22.53
C TYR A 215 -4.82 0.59 -23.46
N SER A 216 -4.98 0.75 -24.78
CA SER A 216 -4.62 -0.30 -25.74
C SER A 216 -3.10 -0.55 -25.84
N GLN A 217 -2.28 0.44 -25.47
CA GLN A 217 -0.81 0.39 -25.51
C GLN A 217 -0.26 0.98 -24.20
N PRO A 218 -0.51 0.31 -23.06
CA PRO A 218 -0.20 0.85 -21.74
C PRO A 218 1.31 1.06 -21.56
N GLU A 219 1.67 2.13 -20.86
CA GLU A 219 3.03 2.27 -20.32
C GLU A 219 3.35 1.12 -19.34
N THR A 220 4.63 0.85 -19.11
CA THR A 220 5.04 -0.26 -18.23
C THR A 220 6.05 0.13 -17.17
N VAL A 221 5.90 -0.45 -15.98
CA VAL A 221 6.91 -0.40 -14.90
C VAL A 221 7.62 -1.74 -14.84
N GLY A 222 8.93 -1.71 -15.05
CA GLY A 222 9.80 -2.89 -15.02
C GLY A 222 9.42 -3.98 -16.03
N GLY A 223 8.69 -3.63 -17.10
CA GLY A 223 8.20 -4.56 -18.12
C GLY A 223 7.12 -5.55 -17.63
N VAL A 224 6.64 -5.41 -16.39
CA VAL A 224 5.68 -6.33 -15.76
C VAL A 224 4.33 -5.64 -15.57
N PHE A 225 4.33 -4.52 -14.85
CA PHE A 225 3.10 -3.82 -14.51
C PHE A 225 2.67 -2.92 -15.66
N LYS A 226 1.42 -3.06 -16.08
CA LYS A 226 0.82 -2.25 -17.14
C LYS A 226 0.06 -1.09 -16.50
N LEU A 227 0.56 0.12 -16.71
CA LEU A 227 -0.08 1.34 -16.30
C LEU A 227 -1.30 1.64 -17.18
N ASN A 228 -1.91 2.81 -17.01
CA ASN A 228 -3.09 3.25 -17.72
C ASN A 228 -4.24 2.23 -17.62
N THR A 229 -4.37 1.63 -16.43
CA THR A 229 -5.36 0.58 -16.09
C THR A 229 -6.36 1.15 -15.09
N PHE A 230 -7.64 0.96 -15.37
CA PHE A 230 -8.72 1.48 -14.53
C PHE A 230 -8.78 0.77 -13.17
N LEU A 231 -9.00 1.55 -12.11
CA LEU A 231 -9.22 1.07 -10.75
C LEU A 231 -10.58 1.56 -10.26
N GLY A 232 -11.52 0.63 -10.07
CA GLY A 232 -12.88 0.94 -9.65
C GLY A 232 -13.92 -0.05 -10.17
N LEU A 233 -15.20 0.29 -10.02
CA LEU A 233 -16.30 -0.50 -10.58
C LEU A 233 -16.67 0.01 -11.98
N MET A 234 -17.02 -0.93 -12.85
CA MET A 234 -17.62 -0.63 -14.16
C MET A 234 -18.84 -1.51 -14.36
N ASP A 235 -19.90 -0.91 -14.88
CA ASP A 235 -21.18 -1.55 -15.20
C ASP A 235 -21.64 -1.00 -16.56
N GLU A 236 -22.38 -1.81 -17.33
CA GLU A 236 -23.13 -1.34 -18.51
C GLU A 236 -22.26 -0.52 -19.48
N VAL A 237 -21.39 -1.20 -20.23
CA VAL A 237 -20.51 -0.57 -21.24
C VAL A 237 -21.13 -0.74 -22.62
N ARG A 238 -21.39 0.36 -23.33
CA ARG A 238 -22.00 0.36 -24.67
C ARG A 238 -21.18 1.07 -25.71
N ILE A 239 -21.30 0.56 -26.92
CA ILE A 239 -20.89 1.21 -28.16
C ILE A 239 -22.11 1.22 -29.07
N SER A 240 -22.66 2.40 -29.33
CA SER A 240 -23.80 2.60 -30.22
C SER A 240 -23.33 3.12 -31.57
N ALA A 241 -23.95 2.65 -32.64
CA ALA A 241 -23.77 3.21 -33.97
C ALA A 241 -24.33 4.64 -33.99
N GLY A 242 -23.66 5.57 -34.67
CA GLY A 242 -24.12 6.94 -34.83
C GLY A 242 -23.92 7.85 -33.60
N PRO A 243 -23.91 9.18 -33.81
CA PRO A 243 -23.80 10.15 -32.74
C PRO A 243 -25.09 10.28 -31.93
N SER A 244 -24.96 10.67 -30.67
CA SER A 244 -26.08 10.99 -29.77
C SER A 244 -25.97 12.42 -29.24
N ASP A 245 -27.12 13.05 -28.99
CA ASP A 245 -27.21 14.31 -28.28
C ASP A 245 -27.51 14.10 -26.78
N ALA A 246 -27.70 15.20 -26.04
CA ALA A 246 -27.94 15.12 -24.61
C ALA A 246 -29.26 14.39 -24.27
N ALA A 247 -30.30 14.56 -25.09
CA ALA A 247 -31.58 13.91 -24.87
C ALA A 247 -31.47 12.39 -25.09
N GLY A 248 -30.77 11.96 -26.14
CA GLY A 248 -30.50 10.55 -26.42
C GLY A 248 -29.68 9.87 -25.32
N VAL A 249 -28.58 10.51 -24.89
CA VAL A 249 -27.73 9.97 -23.81
C VAL A 249 -28.52 9.91 -22.49
N ALA A 250 -29.27 10.95 -22.14
CA ALA A 250 -30.09 10.96 -20.94
C ALA A 250 -31.19 9.89 -20.99
N ALA A 251 -31.86 9.70 -22.13
CA ALA A 251 -32.88 8.66 -22.29
C ALA A 251 -32.29 7.25 -22.12
N GLY A 252 -31.12 6.97 -22.72
CA GLY A 252 -30.43 5.70 -22.57
C GLY A 252 -30.03 5.40 -21.12
N MET A 253 -29.49 6.41 -20.42
CA MET A 253 -29.15 6.33 -19.00
C MET A 253 -30.40 6.06 -18.14
N GLN A 254 -31.51 6.77 -18.37
CA GLN A 254 -32.76 6.59 -17.63
C GLN A 254 -33.41 5.23 -17.90
N ALA A 255 -33.29 4.69 -19.11
CA ALA A 255 -33.76 3.35 -19.43
C ALA A 255 -33.04 2.27 -18.60
N VAL A 256 -31.74 2.43 -18.38
CA VAL A 256 -30.96 1.55 -17.49
C VAL A 256 -31.43 1.70 -16.04
N LEU A 257 -31.57 2.94 -15.56
CA LEU A 257 -32.01 3.20 -14.19
C LEU A 257 -33.46 2.79 -13.92
N ALA A 258 -34.31 2.66 -14.94
CA ALA A 258 -35.68 2.20 -14.79
C ALA A 258 -35.75 0.79 -14.18
N GLU A 259 -34.76 -0.06 -14.44
CA GLU A 259 -34.61 -1.38 -13.79
C GLU A 259 -34.41 -1.26 -12.26
N ARG A 260 -34.01 -0.09 -11.76
CA ARG A 260 -33.81 0.24 -10.35
C ARG A 260 -34.66 1.44 -9.89
N HIS A 261 -35.84 1.61 -10.47
CA HIS A 261 -36.79 2.66 -10.09
C HIS A 261 -36.20 4.09 -10.13
N GLY A 262 -35.21 4.34 -11.00
CA GLY A 262 -34.57 5.64 -11.15
C GLY A 262 -33.46 5.93 -10.13
N VAL A 263 -33.05 4.96 -9.31
CA VAL A 263 -32.11 5.17 -8.20
C VAL A 263 -30.70 4.69 -8.54
N VAL A 264 -29.72 5.59 -8.39
CA VAL A 264 -28.29 5.25 -8.38
C VAL A 264 -27.93 4.76 -6.97
N PRO A 265 -27.32 3.57 -6.81
CA PRO A 265 -26.95 3.06 -5.49
C PRO A 265 -25.83 3.89 -4.89
N ALA A 266 -25.93 4.14 -3.58
CA ALA A 266 -24.81 4.67 -2.81
C ALA A 266 -23.81 3.56 -2.54
N LEU A 267 -22.53 3.82 -2.81
CA LEU A 267 -21.46 2.88 -2.50
C LEU A 267 -20.97 3.08 -1.08
N SER A 268 -20.67 1.97 -0.42
CA SER A 268 -19.94 1.91 0.84
C SER A 268 -18.46 1.61 0.56
N PRO A 269 -17.53 1.94 1.49
CA PRO A 269 -16.12 1.58 1.31
C PRO A 269 -15.85 0.09 1.07
N SER A 270 -16.68 -0.80 1.62
CA SER A 270 -16.55 -2.25 1.42
C SER A 270 -16.85 -2.70 -0.01
N ASP A 271 -17.64 -1.93 -0.77
CA ASP A 271 -18.01 -2.28 -2.15
C ASP A 271 -16.83 -2.19 -3.12
N LEU A 272 -15.89 -1.27 -2.84
CA LEU A 272 -14.72 -0.97 -3.67
C LEU A 272 -13.43 -1.58 -3.11
N ARG A 273 -13.46 -2.15 -1.91
CA ARG A 273 -12.29 -2.78 -1.30
C ARG A 273 -12.04 -4.16 -1.92
N ILE A 274 -10.77 -4.45 -2.23
CA ILE A 274 -10.35 -5.84 -2.46
C ILE A 274 -10.28 -6.49 -1.08
N ALA A 275 -11.18 -7.44 -0.82
CA ALA A 275 -11.26 -8.08 0.48
C ALA A 275 -10.01 -8.95 0.72
N PRO A 276 -9.48 -9.03 1.95
CA PRO A 276 -8.32 -9.88 2.21
C PRO A 276 -8.53 -11.37 1.87
N ALA A 277 -9.77 -11.85 1.95
CA ALA A 277 -10.15 -13.19 1.51
C ALA A 277 -9.82 -13.48 0.03
N THR A 278 -9.62 -12.45 -0.81
CA THR A 278 -9.10 -12.59 -2.17
C THR A 278 -7.76 -13.33 -2.21
N PHE A 279 -6.98 -13.28 -1.13
CA PHE A 279 -5.66 -13.90 -1.01
C PHE A 279 -5.66 -15.20 -0.20
N ASP A 280 -6.83 -15.73 0.18
CA ASP A 280 -6.93 -16.96 0.97
C ASP A 280 -6.19 -18.12 0.28
N GLY A 281 -5.37 -18.83 1.07
CA GLY A 281 -4.53 -19.92 0.60
C GLY A 281 -3.17 -19.51 0.00
N ASP A 282 -2.82 -18.23 -0.02
CA ASP A 282 -1.44 -17.78 -0.28
C ASP A 282 -0.54 -18.15 0.91
N GLN A 283 0.31 -19.16 0.73
CA GLN A 283 1.20 -19.68 1.77
C GLN A 283 2.31 -18.70 2.25
N HIS A 284 2.54 -17.63 1.49
CA HIS A 284 3.56 -16.63 1.81
C HIS A 284 2.95 -15.39 2.42
N ARG A 285 1.64 -15.16 2.30
CA ARG A 285 1.00 -13.95 2.81
C ARG A 285 0.95 -13.96 4.34
N PRO A 286 1.61 -13.00 5.03
CA PRO A 286 1.53 -12.88 6.48
C PRO A 286 0.08 -12.74 6.94
N GLN A 287 -0.26 -13.41 8.03
CA GLN A 287 -1.60 -13.47 8.61
C GLN A 287 -1.73 -12.56 9.83
N TYR A 288 -0.64 -12.36 10.58
CA TYR A 288 -0.61 -11.61 11.81
C TYR A 288 0.42 -10.48 11.89
N HIS A 289 1.17 -10.25 10.83
CA HIS A 289 1.89 -9.00 10.62
C HIS A 289 0.99 -7.97 9.92
N LEU A 290 1.37 -6.69 10.02
CA LEU A 290 0.71 -5.59 9.30
C LEU A 290 0.87 -5.80 7.80
N ILE A 291 -0.18 -5.70 7.00
CA ILE A 291 -0.13 -5.81 5.54
C ILE A 291 -1.34 -5.10 4.93
N PRO A 292 -1.22 -4.39 3.78
CA PRO A 292 -2.38 -3.79 3.13
C PRO A 292 -3.29 -4.90 2.65
N ASP A 293 -4.58 -4.60 2.54
CA ASP A 293 -5.55 -5.54 2.00
C ASP A 293 -5.14 -6.07 0.63
N ALA A 294 -4.59 -5.19 -0.22
CA ALA A 294 -4.05 -5.50 -1.54
C ALA A 294 -3.03 -4.43 -1.96
N GLY A 295 -2.19 -4.77 -2.94
CA GLY A 295 -1.27 -3.84 -3.58
C GLY A 295 0.03 -3.62 -2.81
N TRP A 296 0.61 -2.44 -3.00
CA TRP A 296 1.91 -2.07 -2.43
C TRP A 296 1.77 -1.35 -1.10
N MET A 297 2.66 -1.65 -0.15
CA MET A 297 2.96 -0.76 0.97
C MET A 297 4.45 -0.46 1.09
N ASN A 298 4.80 0.74 1.60
CA ASN A 298 6.08 0.93 2.30
C ASN A 298 5.86 1.04 3.82
N GLU A 299 6.71 1.77 4.55
CA GLU A 299 6.71 1.86 6.00
C GLU A 299 5.37 2.26 6.62
N PRO A 300 4.93 1.55 7.67
CA PRO A 300 3.95 2.05 8.60
C PRO A 300 4.49 3.29 9.33
N HIS A 301 3.69 4.35 9.41
CA HIS A 301 4.09 5.62 10.01
C HIS A 301 2.94 6.40 10.64
N ALA A 302 3.28 7.52 11.27
CA ALA A 302 2.34 8.41 11.95
C ALA A 302 1.41 7.73 13.00
N PRO A 303 1.93 6.87 13.89
CA PRO A 303 1.09 6.23 14.91
C PRO A 303 0.59 7.23 15.96
N PHE A 304 -0.69 7.11 16.34
CA PHE A 304 -1.27 7.83 17.49
C PHE A 304 -2.49 7.09 18.06
N TYR A 305 -3.06 7.60 19.16
CA TYR A 305 -4.26 7.03 19.79
C TYR A 305 -5.36 8.09 19.90
N TYR A 306 -6.56 7.80 19.41
CA TYR A 306 -7.69 8.71 19.46
C TYR A 306 -9.01 7.93 19.55
N GLY A 307 -9.98 8.45 20.31
CA GLY A 307 -11.35 7.92 20.28
C GLY A 307 -11.50 6.42 20.61
N GLY A 308 -10.56 5.83 21.34
CA GLY A 308 -10.58 4.39 21.63
C GLY A 308 -9.71 3.53 20.70
N GLN A 309 -9.15 4.11 19.64
CA GLN A 309 -8.44 3.43 18.57
C GLN A 309 -6.98 3.89 18.48
N TYR A 310 -6.07 2.97 18.22
CA TYR A 310 -4.77 3.27 17.64
C TYR A 310 -4.94 3.49 16.15
N HIS A 311 -4.32 4.54 15.62
CA HIS A 311 -4.26 4.87 14.19
C HIS A 311 -2.82 4.65 13.72
N LEU A 312 -2.67 4.08 12.54
CA LEU A 312 -1.39 3.87 11.87
C LEU A 312 -1.59 4.05 10.37
N PHE A 313 -0.67 4.74 9.71
CA PHE A 313 -0.73 5.00 8.27
C PHE A 313 0.39 4.26 7.58
N PHE A 314 0.36 4.21 6.25
CA PHE A 314 1.45 3.63 5.47
C PHE A 314 1.41 4.19 4.05
N GLN A 315 2.58 4.27 3.39
CA GLN A 315 2.59 4.61 1.97
C GLN A 315 1.90 3.49 1.18
N LYS A 316 0.92 3.83 0.34
CA LYS A 316 0.12 2.89 -0.43
C LYS A 316 0.16 3.26 -1.92
N ASN A 317 0.34 2.27 -2.78
CA ASN A 317 -0.08 2.39 -4.18
C ASN A 317 -1.33 1.54 -4.39
N PRO A 318 -2.51 2.16 -4.63
CA PRO A 318 -3.75 1.43 -4.84
C PRO A 318 -3.81 0.75 -6.23
N PHE A 319 -2.93 1.13 -7.16
CA PHE A 319 -2.91 0.61 -8.53
C PHE A 319 -2.14 -0.69 -8.68
N GLY A 320 -1.66 -1.31 -7.60
CA GLY A 320 -1.03 -2.63 -7.65
C GLY A 320 0.21 -2.75 -6.78
N PRO A 321 0.83 -3.93 -6.76
CA PRO A 321 1.98 -4.23 -5.90
C PRO A 321 3.30 -3.74 -6.51
N PHE A 322 3.38 -2.44 -6.79
CA PHE A 322 4.60 -1.75 -7.21
C PHE A 322 4.63 -0.32 -6.70
N TRP A 323 5.81 0.27 -6.57
CA TRP A 323 5.95 1.67 -6.19
C TRP A 323 5.57 2.58 -7.37
N HIS A 324 4.51 3.39 -7.20
CA HIS A 324 4.13 4.50 -8.08
C HIS A 324 3.05 5.35 -7.40
N GLN A 325 3.02 6.66 -7.67
CA GLN A 325 1.99 7.61 -7.20
C GLN A 325 1.47 7.36 -5.76
N ILE A 326 2.31 7.66 -4.78
CA ILE A 326 2.06 7.27 -3.39
C ILE A 326 0.92 8.05 -2.72
N HIS A 327 0.05 7.29 -2.07
CA HIS A 327 -1.04 7.71 -1.18
C HIS A 327 -0.72 7.32 0.27
N TRP A 328 -1.53 7.75 1.23
CA TRP A 328 -1.52 7.20 2.60
C TRP A 328 -2.70 6.25 2.82
N GLY A 329 -2.40 4.97 2.99
CA GLY A 329 -3.34 4.02 3.59
C GLY A 329 -3.52 4.28 5.09
N HIS A 330 -4.59 3.75 5.67
CA HIS A 330 -4.97 4.03 7.06
C HIS A 330 -5.50 2.77 7.74
N TRP A 331 -4.84 2.36 8.83
CA TRP A 331 -5.30 1.31 9.72
C TRP A 331 -5.76 1.86 11.06
N VAL A 332 -6.77 1.20 11.63
CA VAL A 332 -7.16 1.37 13.04
C VAL A 332 -7.16 0.04 13.79
N SER A 333 -6.79 0.09 15.07
CA SER A 333 -6.76 -1.08 15.95
C SER A 333 -7.13 -0.71 17.39
N PRO A 334 -7.90 -1.54 18.11
CA PRO A 334 -8.17 -1.29 19.53
C PRO A 334 -6.99 -1.69 20.44
N ASP A 335 -6.05 -2.52 19.95
CA ASP A 335 -5.10 -3.28 20.78
C ASP A 335 -3.70 -3.40 20.15
N LEU A 336 -3.37 -2.59 19.13
CA LEU A 336 -2.11 -2.63 18.36
C LEU A 336 -1.85 -3.92 17.58
N MET A 337 -2.74 -4.91 17.62
CA MET A 337 -2.61 -6.16 16.90
C MET A 337 -3.71 -6.34 15.87
N ARG A 338 -4.99 -6.16 16.23
CA ARG A 338 -6.12 -6.42 15.35
C ARG A 338 -6.48 -5.20 14.50
N TRP A 339 -5.75 -5.04 13.40
CA TRP A 339 -5.89 -3.91 12.49
C TRP A 339 -7.00 -4.12 11.46
N ARG A 340 -7.68 -3.01 11.12
CA ARG A 340 -8.57 -2.93 9.96
C ARG A 340 -8.19 -1.74 9.12
N GLU A 341 -8.07 -1.97 7.81
CA GLU A 341 -7.86 -0.90 6.85
C GLU A 341 -9.14 -0.10 6.63
N LEU A 342 -8.98 1.22 6.64
CA LEU A 342 -9.98 2.25 6.37
C LEU A 342 -9.77 2.81 4.96
N PRO A 343 -10.67 3.65 4.45
CA PRO A 343 -10.43 4.38 3.21
C PRO A 343 -9.08 5.11 3.21
N ILE A 344 -8.51 5.33 2.02
CA ILE A 344 -7.28 6.10 1.83
C ILE A 344 -7.43 7.45 2.54
N ALA A 345 -6.51 7.74 3.47
CA ALA A 345 -6.56 8.96 4.28
C ALA A 345 -6.13 10.19 3.48
N LEU A 346 -5.03 10.09 2.73
CA LEU A 346 -4.49 11.18 1.91
C LEU A 346 -4.18 10.67 0.50
N ALA A 347 -4.59 11.44 -0.51
CA ALA A 347 -4.35 11.15 -1.92
C ALA A 347 -3.73 12.37 -2.63
N PRO A 348 -2.87 12.15 -3.65
CA PRO A 348 -2.49 13.20 -4.58
C PRO A 348 -3.72 13.83 -5.22
N GLU A 349 -3.82 15.15 -5.17
CA GLU A 349 -4.94 15.92 -5.70
C GLU A 349 -4.44 17.11 -6.52
N ASP A 350 -5.34 17.72 -7.26
CA ASP A 350 -5.09 18.92 -8.07
C ASP A 350 -5.10 20.20 -7.20
N ASP A 351 -4.32 20.18 -6.11
CA ASP A 351 -4.28 21.23 -5.10
C ASP A 351 -2.96 22.02 -5.08
N GLY A 352 -1.98 21.59 -5.89
CA GLY A 352 -0.64 22.18 -5.94
C GLY A 352 0.25 21.91 -4.72
N LEU A 353 -0.25 21.18 -3.72
CA LEU A 353 0.51 20.84 -2.51
C LEU A 353 1.34 19.58 -2.74
N ALA A 354 0.67 18.48 -3.02
CA ALA A 354 1.26 17.15 -3.12
C ALA A 354 0.76 16.40 -4.37
N THR A 355 0.76 17.10 -5.50
CA THR A 355 0.24 16.65 -6.80
C THR A 355 0.88 15.36 -7.29
N ASP A 356 2.10 15.09 -6.83
CA ASP A 356 2.99 14.08 -7.38
C ASP A 356 3.36 12.97 -6.37
N GLY A 357 2.77 13.01 -5.18
CA GLY A 357 2.95 11.98 -4.17
C GLY A 357 2.87 12.54 -2.76
N ILE A 358 2.30 11.73 -1.87
CA ILE A 358 2.24 12.02 -0.44
C ILE A 358 3.11 11.00 0.25
N TRP A 359 4.37 11.37 0.48
CA TRP A 359 5.36 10.48 1.09
C TRP A 359 5.28 10.53 2.61
N SER A 360 6.15 9.79 3.27
CA SER A 360 6.06 9.50 4.70
C SER A 360 6.18 10.72 5.59
N GLY A 361 5.84 10.52 6.85
CA GLY A 361 5.88 11.54 7.88
C GLY A 361 5.39 11.01 9.22
N SER A 362 4.73 11.85 10.01
CA SER A 362 4.40 11.56 11.41
C SER A 362 3.06 12.16 11.83
N ALA A 363 2.67 11.87 13.06
CA ALA A 363 1.54 12.50 13.73
C ALA A 363 1.99 13.12 15.05
N THR A 364 1.28 14.16 15.46
CA THR A 364 1.39 14.76 16.79
C THR A 364 0.01 15.22 17.27
N TYR A 365 -0.07 15.77 18.48
CA TYR A 365 -1.27 16.45 18.95
C TYR A 365 -1.05 17.96 19.00
N ASP A 366 -2.07 18.72 18.64
CA ASP A 366 -2.10 20.16 18.85
C ASP A 366 -2.25 20.52 20.35
N ALA A 367 -2.34 21.82 20.64
CA ALA A 367 -2.49 22.30 22.01
C ALA A 367 -3.77 21.78 22.70
N ALA A 368 -4.82 21.52 21.94
CA ALA A 368 -6.12 21.03 22.40
C ALA A 368 -6.21 19.50 22.47
N GLY A 369 -5.17 18.77 22.05
CA GLY A 369 -5.16 17.31 22.02
C GLY A 369 -5.75 16.71 20.74
N VAL A 370 -5.97 17.51 19.70
CA VAL A 370 -6.45 17.04 18.39
C VAL A 370 -5.26 16.46 17.61
N PRO A 371 -5.39 15.26 17.02
CA PRO A 371 -4.32 14.68 16.20
C PRO A 371 -4.10 15.49 14.92
N VAL A 372 -2.85 15.64 14.51
CA VAL A 372 -2.42 16.35 13.31
C VAL A 372 -1.39 15.49 12.58
N LEU A 373 -1.58 15.31 11.26
CA LEU A 373 -0.63 14.62 10.39
C LEU A 373 0.35 15.61 9.77
N PHE A 374 1.59 15.18 9.65
CA PHE A 374 2.64 15.83 8.87
C PHE A 374 3.20 14.86 7.85
N PHE A 375 3.37 15.30 6.62
CA PHE A 375 3.78 14.43 5.51
C PHE A 375 4.73 15.16 4.57
N THR A 376 5.52 14.40 3.81
CA THR A 376 6.27 14.99 2.70
C THR A 376 5.36 15.16 1.49
N ALA A 377 5.17 16.42 1.09
CA ALA A 377 4.37 16.83 -0.05
C ALA A 377 5.25 16.91 -1.31
N GLY A 378 5.12 15.92 -2.19
CA GLY A 378 5.82 15.85 -3.47
C GLY A 378 5.12 16.66 -4.55
N ASN A 379 5.83 17.60 -5.16
CA ASN A 379 5.36 18.37 -6.31
C ASN A 379 6.51 18.67 -7.27
N ASP A 380 6.54 17.98 -8.41
CA ASP A 380 7.63 18.05 -9.39
C ASP A 380 7.68 19.38 -10.15
N SER A 381 6.60 20.18 -10.09
CA SER A 381 6.59 21.55 -10.61
C SER A 381 7.22 22.57 -9.66
N ALA A 382 7.51 22.19 -8.41
CA ALA A 382 8.10 23.06 -7.39
C ALA A 382 9.62 22.83 -7.23
N LYS A 383 10.32 23.84 -6.68
CA LYS A 383 11.75 23.77 -6.34
C LYS A 383 11.97 24.32 -4.90
N PRO A 384 12.35 23.46 -3.93
CA PRO A 384 12.52 22.02 -4.03
C PRO A 384 11.16 21.32 -4.26
N ASN A 385 11.19 20.11 -4.85
CA ASN A 385 9.98 19.32 -5.06
C ASN A 385 9.51 18.57 -3.80
N GLN A 386 10.31 18.58 -2.73
CA GLN A 386 9.99 18.00 -1.42
C GLN A 386 9.78 19.10 -0.39
N ARG A 387 8.61 19.08 0.29
CA ARG A 387 8.16 20.07 1.28
C ARG A 387 7.39 19.35 2.38
N THR A 388 7.13 19.99 3.52
CA THR A 388 6.22 19.40 4.53
C THR A 388 4.79 19.94 4.35
N GLY A 389 3.81 19.04 4.32
CA GLY A 389 2.39 19.32 4.39
C GLY A 389 1.82 18.97 5.77
N MET A 390 0.58 19.41 6.01
CA MET A 390 -0.15 19.16 7.25
C MET A 390 -1.60 18.76 6.93
N ALA A 391 -2.20 17.86 7.71
CA ALA A 391 -3.63 17.55 7.61
C ALA A 391 -4.27 17.34 9.00
N THR A 392 -5.56 17.65 9.12
CA THR A 392 -6.34 17.51 10.35
C THR A 392 -7.59 16.66 10.11
N PRO A 393 -8.16 15.99 11.11
CA PRO A 393 -9.38 15.22 10.92
C PRO A 393 -10.56 16.09 10.50
N HIS A 394 -11.38 15.57 9.60
CA HIS A 394 -12.58 16.25 9.12
C HIS A 394 -13.71 16.28 10.18
N ASP A 395 -13.86 15.20 10.93
CA ASP A 395 -14.89 15.07 11.98
C ASP A 395 -14.32 14.36 13.22
N LEU A 396 -14.16 15.09 14.31
CA LEU A 396 -13.63 14.58 15.58
C LEU A 396 -14.60 13.64 16.31
N ARG A 397 -15.87 13.59 15.91
CA ARG A 397 -16.85 12.65 16.48
C ARG A 397 -16.69 11.24 15.91
N ASP A 398 -16.00 11.10 14.77
CA ASP A 398 -15.64 9.80 14.21
C ASP A 398 -14.37 9.27 14.90
N PRO A 399 -14.47 8.24 15.78
CA PRO A 399 -13.28 7.68 16.42
C PRO A 399 -12.34 6.98 15.42
N GLU A 400 -12.81 6.69 14.21
CA GLU A 400 -12.00 6.07 13.15
C GLU A 400 -11.30 7.10 12.27
N LEU A 401 -11.67 8.39 12.36
CA LEU A 401 -11.08 9.50 11.61
C LEU A 401 -10.91 9.17 10.12
N LYS A 402 -11.99 8.70 9.46
CA LYS A 402 -11.94 8.20 8.07
C LYS A 402 -11.59 9.27 7.03
N ARG A 403 -11.72 10.55 7.39
CA ARG A 403 -11.55 11.68 6.48
C ARG A 403 -10.65 12.74 7.10
N TRP A 404 -9.78 13.28 6.26
CA TRP A 404 -8.76 14.27 6.63
C TRP A 404 -8.81 15.45 5.66
N ASP A 405 -8.65 16.65 6.21
CA ASP A 405 -8.57 17.89 5.46
C ASP A 405 -7.11 18.35 5.42
N LYS A 406 -6.53 18.43 4.22
CA LYS A 406 -5.18 18.98 4.02
C LYS A 406 -5.19 20.48 4.25
N TYR A 407 -4.19 20.98 4.98
CA TYR A 407 -3.88 22.39 5.00
C TYR A 407 -3.39 22.80 3.60
N PRO A 408 -3.93 23.85 2.97
CA PRO A 408 -3.78 24.10 1.53
C PRO A 408 -2.40 24.61 1.09
N ALA A 409 -1.44 24.73 2.02
CA ALA A 409 -0.10 25.21 1.73
C ALA A 409 0.96 24.37 2.48
N PRO A 410 2.21 24.35 2.02
CA PRO A 410 3.30 23.78 2.80
C PRO A 410 3.46 24.52 4.14
N VAL A 411 3.78 23.77 5.21
CA VAL A 411 4.05 24.36 6.53
C VAL A 411 5.54 24.55 6.79
N THR A 412 6.40 23.76 6.14
CA THR A 412 7.86 23.92 6.18
C THR A 412 8.46 23.79 4.79
N LEU A 413 9.35 24.72 4.47
CA LEU A 413 10.11 24.77 3.22
C LEU A 413 11.60 24.78 3.54
N GLN A 414 12.36 23.94 2.83
CA GLN A 414 13.81 23.98 2.89
C GLN A 414 14.33 25.23 2.18
N GLN A 415 15.20 25.98 2.86
CA GLN A 415 15.93 27.11 2.30
C GLN A 415 17.33 26.67 1.84
N GLU A 416 17.91 27.39 0.88
CA GLU A 416 19.31 27.16 0.49
C GLU A 416 20.24 27.32 1.72
N GLY A 417 21.28 26.48 1.78
CA GLY A 417 22.18 26.42 2.93
C GLY A 417 21.71 25.53 4.08
N GLN A 418 20.46 25.05 4.07
CA GLN A 418 19.95 24.08 5.04
C GLN A 418 20.13 22.65 4.52
N GLY A 419 21.21 21.99 4.93
CA GLY A 419 21.51 20.63 4.46
C GLY A 419 21.65 20.55 2.93
N ARG A 420 21.33 19.39 2.36
CA ARG A 420 21.39 19.15 0.92
C ARG A 420 20.06 19.60 0.30
N TYR A 421 20.11 20.70 -0.45
CA TYR A 421 18.92 21.27 -1.07
C TYR A 421 18.24 20.27 -2.02
N GLY A 422 16.93 20.05 -1.85
CA GLY A 422 16.15 19.04 -2.56
C GLY A 422 16.04 17.68 -1.85
N GLU A 423 16.86 17.44 -0.82
CA GLU A 423 16.75 16.27 0.07
C GLU A 423 16.13 16.71 1.38
N PHE A 424 14.80 16.64 1.46
CA PHE A 424 14.02 17.21 2.56
C PHE A 424 12.70 16.46 2.75
N ARG A 425 12.74 15.35 3.48
CA ARG A 425 11.58 14.47 3.63
C ARG A 425 11.42 13.82 5.00
N ASP A 426 10.28 13.17 5.19
CA ASP A 426 9.92 12.36 6.36
C ASP A 426 9.84 13.18 7.66
N PRO A 427 8.94 14.18 7.74
CA PRO A 427 8.82 15.01 8.93
C PRO A 427 8.40 14.18 10.16
N PHE A 428 9.19 14.23 11.23
CA PHE A 428 8.85 13.68 12.55
C PHE A 428 8.61 14.80 13.56
N VAL A 429 7.36 14.93 14.02
CA VAL A 429 6.93 16.02 14.89
C VAL A 429 6.62 15.53 16.30
N PHE A 430 7.26 16.13 17.30
CA PHE A 430 7.03 15.83 18.71
C PHE A 430 6.91 17.11 19.55
N ARG A 431 6.19 17.00 20.66
CA ARG A 431 5.91 18.13 21.55
C ARG A 431 6.87 18.12 22.74
N ASP A 432 7.50 19.26 23.00
CA ASP A 432 8.15 19.55 24.28
C ASP A 432 7.08 20.12 25.23
N GLY A 433 6.55 19.23 26.08
CA GLY A 433 5.50 19.58 27.03
C GLY A 433 5.94 20.60 28.08
N THR A 434 7.24 20.73 28.35
CA THR A 434 7.74 21.66 29.39
C THR A 434 7.69 23.10 28.92
N GLN A 435 7.94 23.35 27.63
CA GLN A 435 7.97 24.70 27.04
C GLN A 435 6.81 24.97 26.08
N GLN A 436 5.83 24.05 26.00
CA GLN A 436 4.59 24.22 25.21
C GLN A 436 4.87 24.56 23.73
N ARG A 437 5.82 23.83 23.14
CA ARG A 437 6.27 24.01 21.75
C ARG A 437 6.47 22.65 21.07
N TRP A 438 6.64 22.67 19.75
CA TRP A 438 6.86 21.49 18.94
C TRP A 438 8.19 21.57 18.22
N PHE A 439 8.83 20.42 18.06
CA PHE A 439 9.97 20.23 17.20
C PHE A 439 9.57 19.37 16.00
N GLN A 440 10.12 19.70 14.84
CA GLN A 440 10.03 18.90 13.63
C GLN A 440 11.43 18.52 13.19
N LEU A 441 11.64 17.23 12.97
CA LEU A 441 12.82 16.66 12.35
C LEU A 441 12.51 16.38 10.89
N VAL A 442 13.40 16.72 9.96
CA VAL A 442 13.25 16.38 8.54
C VAL A 442 14.56 15.83 8.00
N GLY A 443 14.52 14.65 7.38
CA GLY A 443 15.66 13.94 6.82
C GLY A 443 16.38 14.75 5.74
N SER A 444 17.72 14.81 5.83
CA SER A 444 18.59 15.49 4.87
C SER A 444 20.03 14.96 4.98
N SER A 445 20.99 15.66 4.39
CA SER A 445 22.43 15.45 4.58
C SER A 445 23.22 16.74 4.63
N LEU A 446 24.42 16.69 5.20
CA LEU A 446 25.33 17.83 5.31
C LEU A 446 26.54 17.64 4.40
N SER A 447 26.87 18.65 3.61
CA SER A 447 28.04 18.61 2.72
C SER A 447 29.34 18.35 3.50
N GLY A 448 30.12 17.37 3.06
CA GLY A 448 31.36 16.95 3.72
C GLY A 448 31.19 16.22 5.05
N ARG A 449 29.96 15.90 5.47
CA ARG A 449 29.63 15.10 6.66
C ARG A 449 28.64 13.98 6.31
N SER A 450 27.94 13.43 7.31
CA SER A 450 26.89 12.43 7.13
C SER A 450 25.52 13.02 6.74
N GLY A 451 24.56 12.13 6.51
CA GLY A 451 23.14 12.42 6.69
C GLY A 451 22.82 13.02 8.07
N THR A 452 21.65 13.64 8.18
CA THR A 452 21.18 14.30 9.40
C THR A 452 19.65 14.42 9.40
N ALA A 453 19.10 14.84 10.54
CA ALA A 453 17.78 15.45 10.60
C ALA A 453 17.91 16.96 10.80
N LEU A 454 17.33 17.76 9.92
CA LEU A 454 17.17 19.20 10.13
C LEU A 454 16.07 19.44 11.16
N VAL A 455 16.33 20.31 12.13
CA VAL A 455 15.39 20.63 13.20
C VAL A 455 14.72 21.97 12.95
N TYR A 456 13.41 22.00 13.13
CA TYR A 456 12.60 23.20 13.17
C TYR A 456 11.80 23.25 14.47
N GLU A 457 11.43 24.45 14.90
CA GLU A 457 10.61 24.70 16.08
C GLU A 457 9.36 25.50 15.72
N SER A 458 8.23 25.17 16.35
CA SER A 458 6.98 25.89 16.19
C SER A 458 6.22 26.03 17.51
N SER A 459 5.39 27.06 17.61
CA SER A 459 4.42 27.25 18.70
C SER A 459 2.97 27.02 18.26
N ASP A 460 2.73 26.75 16.98
CA ASP A 460 1.37 26.67 16.41
C ASP A 460 1.21 25.60 15.32
N LEU A 461 2.23 24.75 15.12
CA LEU A 461 2.30 23.68 14.12
C LEU A 461 2.34 24.14 12.65
N ARG A 462 2.24 25.45 12.39
CA ARG A 462 2.15 26.02 11.03
C ARG A 462 3.38 26.83 10.66
N HIS A 463 3.91 27.61 11.59
CA HIS A 463 5.08 28.43 11.37
C HIS A 463 6.29 27.80 12.04
N TRP A 464 7.27 27.42 11.23
CA TRP A 464 8.44 26.64 11.64
C TRP A 464 9.73 27.45 11.48
N ALA A 465 10.44 27.67 12.59
CA ALA A 465 11.72 28.35 12.63
C ALA A 465 12.88 27.34 12.60
N PRO A 466 13.88 27.47 11.71
CA PRO A 466 14.99 26.54 11.63
C PRO A 466 15.90 26.64 12.85
N ARG A 467 16.33 25.49 13.39
CA ARG A 467 17.25 25.37 14.53
C ARG A 467 18.60 24.75 14.17
N GLY A 468 18.77 24.27 12.93
CA GLY A 468 19.99 23.61 12.44
C GLY A 468 19.90 22.08 12.50
N PRO A 469 21.01 21.35 12.25
CA PRO A 469 21.02 19.89 12.27
C PRO A 469 20.91 19.35 13.70
N LEU A 470 20.18 18.24 13.88
CA LEU A 470 20.00 17.55 15.15
C LEU A 470 21.32 16.93 15.61
N PHE A 471 21.95 16.18 14.69
CA PHE A 471 23.14 15.37 14.91
C PHE A 471 23.73 14.93 13.55
N SER A 472 25.05 14.74 13.47
CA SER A 472 25.75 14.20 12.30
C SER A 472 27.08 13.58 12.74
N ILE A 473 27.57 12.58 12.02
CA ILE A 473 28.86 11.93 12.23
C ILE A 473 29.89 12.32 11.17
N ASP A 474 31.16 11.98 11.41
CA ASP A 474 32.19 12.06 10.38
C ASP A 474 32.04 10.91 9.36
N ALA A 475 31.58 11.24 8.15
CA ALA A 475 31.42 10.28 7.07
C ALA A 475 32.75 9.67 6.58
N LYS A 476 33.91 10.29 6.85
CA LYS A 476 35.22 9.67 6.55
C LYS A 476 35.51 8.51 7.51
N ARG A 477 35.07 8.62 8.77
CA ARG A 477 35.19 7.57 9.78
C ARG A 477 34.15 6.48 9.58
N TYR A 478 32.98 6.83 9.03
CA TYR A 478 31.87 5.91 8.79
C TYR A 478 31.40 6.01 7.32
N PRO A 479 32.14 5.40 6.37
CA PRO A 479 31.75 5.41 4.95
C PRO A 479 30.35 4.84 4.72
N GLY A 480 29.62 5.42 3.76
CA GLY A 480 28.23 5.07 3.43
C GLY A 480 27.20 5.95 4.14
N PHE A 481 27.57 6.58 5.26
CA PHE A 481 26.68 7.47 6.02
C PHE A 481 26.61 8.89 5.47
N GLU A 482 27.35 9.23 4.40
CA GLU A 482 27.18 10.48 3.64
C GLU A 482 25.82 10.59 2.90
N ALA A 483 25.10 9.47 2.79
CA ALA A 483 23.76 9.42 2.23
C ALA A 483 22.76 10.27 3.03
N THR A 484 21.69 10.74 2.37
CA THR A 484 20.52 11.31 3.06
C THR A 484 20.01 10.29 4.09
N TRP A 485 19.76 10.75 5.32
CA TRP A 485 19.06 9.95 6.32
C TRP A 485 17.56 10.15 6.16
N GLU A 486 16.83 9.05 6.13
CA GLU A 486 15.38 9.01 5.94
C GLU A 486 14.70 8.62 7.26
N LEU A 487 13.42 9.00 7.39
CA LEU A 487 12.56 8.60 8.50
C LEU A 487 13.19 8.82 9.89
N PRO A 488 13.60 10.07 10.24
CA PRO A 488 14.15 10.38 11.54
C PRO A 488 13.10 10.18 12.64
N VAL A 489 13.43 9.45 13.71
CA VAL A 489 12.54 9.22 14.85
C VAL A 489 13.31 9.46 16.14
N LEU A 490 12.74 10.22 17.07
CA LEU A 490 13.34 10.49 18.37
C LEU A 490 12.35 10.13 19.48
N LEU A 491 12.68 9.14 20.31
CA LEU A 491 11.80 8.62 21.35
C LEU A 491 12.52 8.50 22.70
N PRO A 492 11.87 8.81 23.84
CA PRO A 492 12.43 8.56 25.16
C PRO A 492 12.52 7.05 25.44
N VAL A 493 13.57 6.60 26.12
CA VAL A 493 13.79 5.17 26.46
C VAL A 493 14.05 4.93 27.95
N GLY A 494 13.94 5.97 28.78
CA GLY A 494 14.13 5.91 30.23
C GLY A 494 15.30 6.77 30.70
N LYS A 495 15.64 6.66 31.99
CA LYS A 495 16.75 7.43 32.59
C LYS A 495 18.05 6.64 32.54
N GLY A 496 19.13 7.29 32.13
CA GLY A 496 20.47 6.74 32.22
C GLY A 496 20.97 6.65 33.66
N LYS A 497 22.14 6.04 33.86
CA LYS A 497 22.79 5.91 35.19
C LYS A 497 23.11 7.26 35.84
N ASP A 498 23.20 8.32 35.04
CA ASP A 498 23.40 9.71 35.47
C ASP A 498 22.07 10.43 35.81
N GLY A 499 20.94 9.73 35.76
CA GLY A 499 19.61 10.27 36.06
C GLY A 499 19.00 11.13 34.94
N ARG A 500 19.73 11.40 33.85
CA ARG A 500 19.21 12.15 32.70
C ARG A 500 18.36 11.27 31.80
N GLU A 501 17.30 11.83 31.25
CA GLU A 501 16.46 11.15 30.26
C GLU A 501 17.26 10.83 29.00
N ARG A 502 17.20 9.56 28.59
CA ARG A 502 17.80 9.06 27.37
C ARG A 502 16.76 8.93 26.29
N HIS A 503 17.20 9.25 25.09
CA HIS A 503 16.44 9.14 23.86
C HIS A 503 17.15 8.15 22.93
N VAL A 504 16.37 7.43 22.16
CA VAL A 504 16.84 6.74 20.95
C VAL A 504 16.57 7.65 19.76
N PHE A 505 17.59 7.87 18.92
CA PHE A 505 17.45 8.49 17.61
C PHE A 505 17.62 7.43 16.54
N LEU A 506 16.54 7.14 15.80
CA LEU A 506 16.44 6.13 14.75
C LEU A 506 16.36 6.80 13.38
N ASN A 507 17.01 6.23 12.39
CA ASN A 507 16.89 6.66 10.98
C ASN A 507 17.09 5.46 10.07
N ASP A 508 16.61 5.60 8.83
CA ASP A 508 16.97 4.72 7.74
C ASP A 508 18.16 5.27 6.94
N VAL A 509 19.13 4.40 6.66
CA VAL A 509 20.27 4.70 5.79
C VAL A 509 20.38 3.60 4.73
N ARG A 510 19.91 3.90 3.51
CA ARG A 510 19.92 2.99 2.35
C ARG A 510 19.17 1.68 2.59
N GLY A 511 17.97 1.78 3.15
CA GLY A 511 17.10 0.64 3.44
C GLY A 511 17.51 -0.14 4.68
N GLN A 512 18.21 0.45 5.64
CA GLN A 512 18.60 -0.19 6.89
C GLN A 512 18.41 0.76 8.06
N ALA A 513 17.69 0.31 9.08
CA ALA A 513 17.52 1.07 10.31
C ALA A 513 18.81 1.08 11.16
N TYR A 514 19.26 2.28 11.53
CA TYR A 514 20.34 2.53 12.48
C TYR A 514 19.83 3.37 13.65
N TYR A 515 20.51 3.27 14.78
CA TYR A 515 20.18 4.04 15.97
C TYR A 515 21.39 4.56 16.75
N TRP A 516 21.11 5.57 17.57
CA TRP A 516 21.97 6.07 18.63
C TRP A 516 21.15 6.25 19.91
N THR A 517 21.76 5.99 21.06
CA THR A 517 21.22 6.40 22.37
C THR A 517 21.96 7.65 22.84
N GLY A 518 21.24 8.57 23.49
CA GLY A 518 21.85 9.83 23.94
C GLY A 518 20.85 10.76 24.60
N VAL A 519 21.22 12.04 24.69
CA VAL A 519 20.40 13.08 25.32
C VAL A 519 19.99 14.10 24.26
N PHE A 520 18.69 14.37 24.18
CA PHE A 520 18.16 15.51 23.45
C PHE A 520 18.06 16.73 24.37
N ASP A 521 18.68 17.84 23.98
CA ASP A 521 18.56 19.12 24.66
C ASP A 521 17.59 20.02 23.89
N ALA A 522 16.42 20.26 24.47
CA ALA A 522 15.39 21.09 23.89
C ALA A 522 15.78 22.57 23.80
N ALA A 523 16.68 23.08 24.65
CA ALA A 523 17.10 24.49 24.59
C ALA A 523 17.93 24.75 23.32
N THR A 524 18.88 23.85 23.03
CA THR A 524 19.76 23.95 21.86
C THR A 524 19.20 23.25 20.62
N ALA A 525 18.18 22.39 20.79
CA ALA A 525 17.62 21.52 19.76
C ALA A 525 18.69 20.61 19.13
N ARG A 526 19.48 19.95 19.99
CA ARG A 526 20.59 19.06 19.60
C ARG A 526 20.48 17.71 20.30
N PHE A 527 20.91 16.68 19.59
CA PHE A 527 21.09 15.35 20.15
C PHE A 527 22.58 15.06 20.34
N THR A 528 22.94 14.68 21.56
CA THR A 528 24.30 14.26 21.92
C THR A 528 24.29 12.76 22.17
N PRO A 529 24.90 11.93 21.29
CA PRO A 529 24.95 10.49 21.50
C PRO A 529 25.88 10.14 22.66
N ASP A 530 25.57 9.07 23.38
CA ASP A 530 26.50 8.48 24.36
C ASP A 530 27.74 7.89 23.66
N VAL A 531 27.56 7.37 22.43
CA VAL A 531 28.63 6.84 21.56
C VAL A 531 28.37 7.27 20.12
N GLU A 532 29.39 7.81 19.44
CA GLU A 532 29.26 8.32 18.05
C GLU A 532 28.99 7.21 17.02
N ALA A 533 29.53 6.01 17.24
CA ALA A 533 29.44 4.91 16.28
C ALA A 533 27.99 4.49 16.01
N PRO A 534 27.56 4.40 14.73
CA PRO A 534 26.22 3.95 14.39
C PRO A 534 26.01 2.50 14.82
N ARG A 535 24.81 2.20 15.33
CA ARG A 535 24.41 0.84 15.71
C ARG A 535 23.26 0.38 14.82
N VAL A 536 23.39 -0.84 14.32
CA VAL A 536 22.33 -1.48 13.54
C VAL A 536 21.17 -1.81 14.49
N PHE A 537 19.95 -1.41 14.14
CA PHE A 537 18.77 -1.68 14.99
C PHE A 537 18.31 -3.13 14.91
N ASP A 538 18.33 -3.70 13.70
CA ASP A 538 17.91 -5.07 13.40
C ASP A 538 18.93 -5.75 12.46
N LEU A 539 19.30 -7.00 12.77
CA LEU A 539 20.38 -7.72 12.10
C LEU A 539 19.97 -8.41 10.79
N GLY A 540 18.74 -8.16 10.32
CA GLY A 540 18.14 -8.70 9.11
C GLY A 540 18.70 -8.19 7.78
N GLN A 541 19.67 -7.27 7.80
CA GLN A 541 20.31 -6.70 6.61
C GLN A 541 19.31 -6.06 5.64
N GLY A 542 18.62 -5.03 6.11
CA GLY A 542 17.72 -4.17 5.33
C GLY A 542 16.26 -4.62 5.22
N HIS A 543 15.92 -5.77 5.80
CA HIS A 543 14.53 -6.19 5.90
C HIS A 543 13.74 -5.28 6.83
N PHE A 544 14.22 -5.07 8.05
CA PHE A 544 13.71 -4.02 8.93
C PHE A 544 14.28 -2.67 8.51
N SER A 545 13.41 -1.83 7.98
CA SER A 545 13.75 -0.49 7.50
C SER A 545 12.59 0.46 7.77
N GLY A 546 12.80 1.72 7.42
CA GLY A 546 11.80 2.77 7.55
C GLY A 546 11.15 2.85 8.94
N PRO A 547 11.93 3.15 9.99
CA PRO A 547 11.41 3.18 11.35
C PRO A 547 10.40 4.32 11.53
N SER A 548 9.31 4.04 12.24
CA SER A 548 8.38 5.04 12.75
C SER A 548 7.99 4.70 14.17
N GLY A 549 7.62 5.67 15.00
CA GLY A 549 7.24 5.35 16.37
C GLY A 549 6.60 6.48 17.12
N PHE A 550 6.11 6.17 18.32
CA PHE A 550 5.45 7.10 19.22
C PHE A 550 5.59 6.65 20.67
N VAL A 551 5.29 7.56 21.58
CA VAL A 551 5.04 7.22 22.98
C VAL A 551 3.57 6.85 23.13
N ASP A 552 3.30 5.60 23.50
CA ASP A 552 1.95 5.09 23.72
C ASP A 552 1.27 5.87 24.85
N PRO A 553 0.21 6.65 24.59
CA PRO A 553 -0.41 7.47 25.64
C PRO A 553 -1.12 6.63 26.70
N LYS A 554 -1.36 5.33 26.46
CA LYS A 554 -1.98 4.45 27.45
C LYS A 554 -0.98 3.89 28.46
N THR A 555 0.26 3.65 28.05
CA THR A 555 1.26 2.94 28.89
C THR A 555 2.53 3.77 29.14
N GLY A 556 2.77 4.83 28.37
CA GLY A 556 3.97 5.66 28.43
C GLY A 556 5.22 5.02 27.80
N ARG A 557 5.11 3.81 27.22
CA ARG A 557 6.24 3.14 26.56
C ARG A 557 6.44 3.67 25.15
N SER A 558 7.68 3.68 24.70
CA SER A 558 8.02 3.97 23.30
C SER A 558 7.83 2.73 22.44
N ILE A 559 7.05 2.86 21.36
CA ILE A 559 6.76 1.78 20.42
C ILE A 559 7.27 2.18 19.03
N VAL A 560 7.93 1.25 18.36
CA VAL A 560 8.45 1.38 17.00
C VAL A 560 7.78 0.37 16.07
N PHE A 561 7.50 0.84 14.85
CA PHE A 561 7.03 0.09 13.70
C PHE A 561 8.06 0.20 12.57
N SER A 562 7.99 -0.70 11.62
CA SER A 562 8.86 -0.74 10.45
C SER A 562 8.17 -1.39 9.26
N ILE A 563 8.69 -1.12 8.07
CA ILE A 563 8.48 -2.04 6.95
C ILE A 563 9.36 -3.28 7.16
N ALA A 564 8.84 -4.43 6.74
CA ALA A 564 9.58 -5.63 6.42
C ALA A 564 9.68 -5.75 4.90
N GLN A 565 10.80 -5.31 4.32
CA GLN A 565 11.03 -5.36 2.88
C GLN A 565 10.97 -6.81 2.36
N GLY A 566 10.43 -6.98 1.15
CA GLY A 566 10.29 -8.27 0.49
C GLY A 566 11.45 -8.51 -0.47
N GLU A 567 11.65 -9.77 -0.87
CA GLU A 567 12.68 -10.15 -1.84
C GLU A 567 12.09 -10.78 -3.12
N ARG A 568 10.80 -10.52 -3.38
CA ARG A 568 10.16 -10.96 -4.62
C ARG A 568 10.63 -10.12 -5.78
N THR A 569 10.66 -10.71 -6.97
CA THR A 569 10.80 -9.93 -8.20
C THR A 569 9.47 -9.25 -8.53
N LEU A 570 9.50 -8.23 -9.41
CA LEU A 570 8.27 -7.56 -9.87
C LEU A 570 7.23 -8.54 -10.44
N GLN A 571 7.66 -9.59 -11.15
CA GLN A 571 6.74 -10.61 -11.66
C GLN A 571 6.08 -11.41 -10.52
N GLU A 572 6.81 -11.67 -9.45
CA GLU A 572 6.27 -12.41 -8.30
C GLU A 572 5.36 -11.55 -7.44
N GLU A 573 5.63 -10.25 -7.35
CA GLU A 573 4.73 -9.28 -6.74
C GLU A 573 3.44 -9.15 -7.55
N TYR A 574 3.55 -9.09 -8.89
CA TYR A 574 2.41 -9.16 -9.79
C TYR A 574 1.59 -10.42 -9.52
N ASP A 575 2.21 -11.60 -9.56
CA ASP A 575 1.58 -12.91 -9.35
C ASP A 575 0.97 -13.08 -7.94
N ALA A 576 1.50 -12.37 -6.94
CA ALA A 576 0.99 -12.39 -5.57
C ALA A 576 -0.15 -11.37 -5.34
N GLY A 577 -0.17 -10.27 -6.09
CA GLY A 577 -1.12 -9.16 -5.91
C GLY A 577 -0.87 -8.29 -4.67
N TRP A 578 0.27 -8.49 -3.99
CA TRP A 578 0.70 -7.70 -2.86
C TRP A 578 2.23 -7.65 -2.77
N ALA A 579 2.75 -6.55 -2.22
CA ALA A 579 4.17 -6.35 -1.98
C ALA A 579 4.40 -5.75 -0.59
N HIS A 580 5.47 -6.24 0.06
CA HIS A 580 5.90 -5.89 1.41
C HIS A 580 4.84 -6.14 2.51
N ASN A 581 5.23 -5.91 3.76
CA ASN A 581 4.40 -5.93 4.95
C ASN A 581 5.09 -5.10 6.05
N GLY A 582 4.45 -4.83 7.17
CA GLY A 582 5.08 -4.26 8.36
C GLY A 582 5.66 -5.33 9.29
N GLY A 583 6.68 -4.97 10.08
CA GLY A 583 7.17 -5.80 11.18
C GLY A 583 6.20 -5.84 12.38
N LEU A 584 6.51 -6.64 13.41
CA LEU A 584 5.77 -6.55 14.67
C LEU A 584 6.05 -5.21 15.35
N PRO A 585 5.08 -4.63 16.09
CA PRO A 585 5.35 -3.47 16.91
C PRO A 585 6.33 -3.84 18.04
N ILE A 586 7.36 -3.02 18.22
CA ILE A 586 8.45 -3.25 19.17
C ILE A 586 8.39 -2.20 20.29
N THR A 587 8.41 -2.64 21.55
CA THR A 587 8.60 -1.73 22.69
C THR A 587 10.08 -1.51 22.97
N LEU A 588 10.44 -0.28 23.34
CA LEU A 588 11.81 0.11 23.69
C LEU A 588 11.95 0.50 25.15
N SER A 589 13.10 0.17 25.74
CA SER A 589 13.47 0.57 27.11
C SER A 589 14.99 0.59 27.29
N LEU A 590 15.46 1.15 28.41
CA LEU A 590 16.86 1.10 28.81
C LEU A 590 17.09 -0.01 29.83
N GLY A 591 18.04 -0.90 29.55
CA GLY A 591 18.49 -1.94 30.49
C GLY A 591 19.29 -1.36 31.65
N ALA A 592 19.47 -2.16 32.72
CA ALA A 592 20.26 -1.78 33.89
C ALA A 592 21.76 -1.54 33.57
N ASP A 593 22.25 -2.13 32.48
CA ASP A 593 23.58 -1.87 31.93
C ASP A 593 23.70 -0.51 31.23
N GLY A 594 22.59 0.15 30.94
CA GLY A 594 22.51 1.40 30.19
C GLY A 594 22.38 1.20 28.69
N GLU A 595 22.13 -0.03 28.23
CA GLU A 595 21.99 -0.37 26.82
C GLU A 595 20.51 -0.47 26.41
N LEU A 596 20.22 -0.22 25.13
CA LEU A 596 18.86 -0.34 24.61
C LEU A 596 18.36 -1.78 24.75
N ARG A 597 17.08 -1.93 25.09
CA ARG A 597 16.34 -3.18 25.09
C ARG A 597 15.14 -3.06 24.17
N LEU A 598 14.89 -4.13 23.42
CA LEU A 598 13.77 -4.24 22.48
C LEU A 598 13.08 -5.60 22.59
N ALA A 599 11.75 -5.57 22.51
CA ALA A 599 10.92 -6.76 22.49
C ALA A 599 9.64 -6.49 21.69
N PRO A 600 9.00 -7.51 21.09
CA PRO A 600 7.63 -7.38 20.60
C PRO A 600 6.73 -6.89 21.74
N ILE A 601 5.73 -6.07 21.41
CA ILE A 601 4.76 -5.63 22.42
C ILE A 601 4.02 -6.84 23.02
N SER A 602 3.66 -6.75 24.29
CA SER A 602 2.95 -7.81 25.03
C SER A 602 1.61 -8.20 24.42
N GLU A 603 0.97 -7.30 23.69
CA GLU A 603 -0.32 -7.49 23.03
C GLU A 603 -0.28 -8.59 21.95
N THR A 604 0.90 -8.91 21.43
CA THR A 604 1.13 -10.06 20.55
C THR A 604 0.61 -11.36 21.15
N ASP A 605 0.68 -11.51 22.48
CA ASP A 605 0.18 -12.67 23.21
C ASP A 605 -1.33 -12.89 23.00
N THR A 606 -2.10 -11.83 22.71
CA THR A 606 -3.55 -11.93 22.45
C THR A 606 -3.89 -12.66 21.16
N LEU A 607 -2.90 -12.89 20.28
CA LEU A 607 -3.08 -13.64 19.04
C LEU A 607 -2.82 -15.14 19.20
N ARG A 608 -2.29 -15.60 20.34
CA ARG A 608 -2.10 -17.03 20.62
C ARG A 608 -3.47 -17.74 20.62
N ARG A 609 -3.66 -18.70 19.72
CA ARG A 609 -4.91 -19.49 19.63
C ARG A 609 -4.80 -20.81 20.39
N GLN A 610 -3.71 -21.53 20.17
CA GLN A 610 -3.49 -22.85 20.76
C GLN A 610 -2.02 -22.98 21.13
N GLN A 611 -1.76 -23.42 22.36
CA GLN A 611 -0.42 -23.85 22.76
C GLN A 611 -0.21 -25.28 22.26
N LEU A 612 0.63 -25.44 21.25
CA LEU A 612 0.95 -26.71 20.60
C LEU A 612 2.01 -27.49 21.37
N LEU A 613 2.88 -26.76 22.08
CA LEU A 613 3.95 -27.34 22.88
C LEU A 613 4.19 -26.51 24.13
N ASP A 614 4.42 -27.19 25.25
CA ASP A 614 4.93 -26.60 26.49
C ASP A 614 5.82 -27.61 27.22
N MET A 615 7.13 -27.40 27.15
CA MET A 615 8.12 -28.26 27.80
C MET A 615 9.00 -27.44 28.72
N HIS A 616 9.35 -28.01 29.87
CA HIS A 616 10.21 -27.39 30.86
C HIS A 616 11.26 -28.40 31.32
N ASP A 617 12.50 -27.94 31.43
CA ASP A 617 13.65 -28.72 31.92
C ASP A 617 13.80 -30.09 31.24
N VAL A 618 13.94 -30.08 29.91
CA VAL A 618 14.02 -31.29 29.09
C VAL A 618 15.34 -31.42 28.36
N SER A 619 15.67 -32.66 27.96
CA SER A 619 16.82 -32.93 27.10
C SER A 619 16.57 -32.43 25.67
N VAL A 620 17.65 -32.14 24.96
CA VAL A 620 17.63 -31.79 23.53
C VAL A 620 16.90 -32.86 22.69
N ALA A 621 17.12 -34.15 22.98
CA ALA A 621 16.49 -35.24 22.23
C ALA A 621 14.96 -35.24 22.39
N ALA A 622 14.45 -35.00 23.61
CA ALA A 622 13.02 -34.91 23.86
C ALA A 622 12.39 -33.70 23.16
N ALA A 623 13.05 -32.53 23.25
CA ALA A 623 12.59 -31.31 22.59
C ALA A 623 12.58 -31.43 21.05
N GLN A 624 13.64 -32.01 20.48
CA GLN A 624 13.74 -32.26 19.04
C GLN A 624 12.62 -33.18 18.53
N ALA A 625 12.33 -34.27 19.25
CA ALA A 625 11.27 -35.19 18.88
C ALA A 625 9.88 -34.53 18.92
N ALA A 626 9.64 -33.68 19.94
CA ALA A 626 8.38 -32.95 20.06
C ALA A 626 8.21 -31.88 18.97
N LEU A 627 9.27 -31.11 18.65
CA LEU A 627 9.25 -30.12 17.57
C LEU A 627 9.01 -30.75 16.20
N ALA A 628 9.60 -31.92 15.92
CA ALA A 628 9.45 -32.60 14.64
C ALA A 628 8.02 -33.06 14.35
N ALA A 629 7.14 -33.12 15.36
CA ALA A 629 5.72 -33.44 15.21
C ALA A 629 4.83 -32.22 14.93
N ILE A 630 5.40 -31.01 14.96
CA ILE A 630 4.65 -29.76 14.80
C ILE A 630 4.89 -29.21 13.39
N HIS A 631 3.78 -28.84 12.75
CA HIS A 631 3.73 -28.26 11.42
C HIS A 631 2.94 -26.95 11.44
N GLY A 632 3.43 -25.92 10.76
CA GLY A 632 2.69 -24.67 10.64
C GLY A 632 3.47 -23.53 9.99
N GLY A 633 2.73 -22.61 9.36
CA GLY A 633 3.26 -21.38 8.76
C GLY A 633 2.96 -20.09 9.51
N ALA A 634 2.23 -20.16 10.63
CA ALA A 634 1.83 -19.03 11.48
C ALA A 634 2.01 -19.40 12.97
N LEU A 635 3.20 -19.17 13.51
CA LEU A 635 3.64 -19.68 14.81
C LEU A 635 4.43 -18.65 15.62
N GLU A 636 4.27 -18.70 16.94
CA GLU A 636 5.24 -18.14 17.88
C GLU A 636 6.00 -19.30 18.55
N ILE A 637 7.33 -19.19 18.61
CA ILE A 637 8.21 -20.18 19.25
C ILE A 637 9.09 -19.46 20.28
N ALA A 638 8.99 -19.85 21.55
CA ALA A 638 9.86 -19.36 22.61
C ALA A 638 10.78 -20.48 23.10
N LEU A 639 12.09 -20.26 23.00
CA LEU A 639 13.14 -21.20 23.37
C LEU A 639 14.05 -20.56 24.42
N GLU A 640 14.24 -21.24 25.54
CA GLU A 640 15.24 -20.88 26.56
C GLU A 640 16.20 -22.05 26.78
N LEU A 641 17.49 -21.84 26.51
CA LEU A 641 18.56 -22.80 26.82
C LEU A 641 19.36 -22.36 28.03
N ALA A 642 19.75 -23.34 28.84
CA ALA A 642 20.66 -23.09 29.96
C ALA A 642 22.02 -22.58 29.47
N PRO A 643 22.73 -21.78 30.30
CA PRO A 643 24.11 -21.40 30.02
C PRO A 643 24.97 -22.63 29.75
N SER A 644 25.81 -22.56 28.72
CA SER A 644 26.73 -23.63 28.34
C SER A 644 28.07 -23.04 27.91
N SER A 645 29.17 -23.66 28.33
CA SER A 645 30.52 -23.30 27.90
C SER A 645 30.90 -23.92 26.55
N GLN A 646 30.11 -24.89 26.06
CA GLN A 646 30.37 -25.53 24.79
C GLN A 646 30.10 -24.57 23.63
N GLN A 647 31.02 -24.53 22.66
CA GLN A 647 30.86 -23.72 21.47
C GLN A 647 29.99 -24.45 20.43
N GLY A 648 29.13 -23.70 19.74
CA GLY A 648 28.33 -24.22 18.64
C GLY A 648 27.07 -23.41 18.35
N LYS A 649 26.34 -23.83 17.32
CA LYS A 649 25.08 -23.21 16.90
C LYS A 649 23.93 -23.66 17.79
N ARG A 650 23.13 -22.69 18.25
CA ARG A 650 21.93 -22.89 19.08
C ARG A 650 20.78 -22.07 18.55
N GLY A 651 19.62 -22.68 18.35
CA GLY A 651 18.46 -21.98 17.79
C GLY A 651 17.42 -22.94 17.20
N LEU A 652 16.74 -22.48 16.15
CA LEU A 652 15.59 -23.14 15.58
C LEU A 652 15.76 -23.34 14.07
N ARG A 653 15.23 -24.46 13.58
CA ARG A 653 14.96 -24.71 12.16
C ARG A 653 13.47 -24.52 11.92
N VAL A 654 13.11 -23.77 10.88
CA VAL A 654 11.73 -23.51 10.50
C VAL A 654 11.51 -23.70 9.01
N ARG A 655 10.26 -23.89 8.60
CA ARG A 655 9.84 -24.12 7.21
C ARG A 655 10.67 -25.23 6.56
N SER A 656 10.86 -26.33 7.29
CA SER A 656 11.59 -27.50 6.79
C SER A 656 10.65 -28.41 6.03
N ALA A 657 10.98 -28.70 4.77
CA ALA A 657 10.30 -29.73 3.98
C ALA A 657 10.73 -31.15 4.40
N PRO A 658 9.94 -32.19 4.09
CA PRO A 658 10.38 -33.58 4.17
C PRO A 658 11.71 -33.80 3.44
N GLY A 659 12.59 -34.63 4.01
CA GLY A 659 13.95 -34.81 3.46
C GLY A 659 14.85 -33.57 3.59
N GLN A 660 14.38 -32.51 4.25
CA GLN A 660 15.07 -31.23 4.43
C GLN A 660 15.46 -30.59 3.09
N GLU A 661 14.72 -30.82 2.00
CA GLU A 661 15.03 -30.26 0.68
C GLU A 661 15.03 -28.72 0.71
N GLU A 662 14.03 -28.13 1.36
CA GLU A 662 13.98 -26.74 1.78
C GLU A 662 14.02 -26.66 3.32
N LEU A 663 14.74 -25.68 3.87
CA LEU A 663 14.78 -25.36 5.30
C LEU A 663 15.36 -23.96 5.53
N THR A 664 15.05 -23.39 6.70
CA THR A 664 15.68 -22.15 7.17
C THR A 664 16.16 -22.32 8.60
N ASP A 665 17.42 -22.01 8.87
CA ASP A 665 18.04 -22.14 10.19
C ASP A 665 18.29 -20.76 10.79
N LEU A 666 17.74 -20.46 11.97
CA LEU A 666 18.02 -19.25 12.74
C LEU A 666 18.74 -19.62 14.05
N TYR A 667 19.93 -19.09 14.27
CA TYR A 667 20.78 -19.52 15.37
C TYR A 667 21.70 -18.43 15.90
N VAL A 668 22.06 -18.57 17.18
CA VAL A 668 23.26 -17.95 17.76
C VAL A 668 24.42 -18.92 17.58
N ASP A 669 25.48 -18.46 16.93
CA ASP A 669 26.76 -19.14 16.85
C ASP A 669 27.71 -18.55 17.89
N THR A 670 27.94 -19.28 18.97
CA THR A 670 28.79 -18.80 20.06
C THR A 670 30.28 -18.81 19.68
N ALA A 671 30.68 -19.61 18.68
CA ALA A 671 32.08 -19.69 18.25
C ALA A 671 32.49 -18.44 17.46
N SER A 672 31.60 -17.97 16.58
CA SER A 672 31.81 -16.74 15.81
C SER A 672 31.22 -15.49 16.48
N GLN A 673 30.48 -15.65 17.58
CA GLN A 673 29.76 -14.58 18.29
C GLN A 673 28.78 -13.82 17.39
N ARG A 674 27.89 -14.56 16.74
CA ARG A 674 26.92 -14.02 15.78
C ARG A 674 25.51 -14.54 16.00
N LEU A 675 24.52 -13.70 15.70
CA LEU A 675 23.13 -14.08 15.49
C LEU A 675 22.88 -14.10 13.98
N GLU A 676 22.44 -15.23 13.44
CA GLU A 676 22.33 -15.44 12.01
C GLU A 676 21.05 -16.18 11.61
N ILE A 677 20.63 -15.96 10.36
CA ILE A 677 19.66 -16.76 9.63
C ILE A 677 20.30 -17.28 8.34
N ASP A 678 20.27 -18.60 8.13
CA ASP A 678 20.76 -19.27 6.94
C ASP A 678 19.59 -19.60 6.01
N ARG A 679 19.56 -18.91 4.87
CA ARG A 679 18.50 -18.97 3.86
C ARG A 679 18.95 -19.58 2.54
N ARG A 680 20.14 -20.20 2.53
CA ARG A 680 20.70 -20.82 1.32
C ARG A 680 19.82 -21.94 0.77
N ARG A 681 18.91 -22.46 1.60
CA ARG A 681 17.99 -23.56 1.28
C ARG A 681 16.52 -23.22 1.60
N SER A 682 16.18 -21.96 1.80
CA SER A 682 14.79 -21.58 2.12
C SER A 682 13.85 -21.73 0.93
N THR A 683 14.37 -21.59 -0.30
CA THR A 683 13.59 -21.63 -1.54
C THR A 683 14.39 -22.37 -2.62
N SER A 684 13.77 -23.38 -3.22
CA SER A 684 14.38 -24.17 -4.29
C SER A 684 14.79 -23.29 -5.47
N GLY A 685 16.02 -23.47 -5.94
CA GLY A 685 16.58 -22.67 -7.03
C GLY A 685 17.00 -21.25 -6.65
N ARG A 686 16.89 -20.84 -5.37
CA ARG A 686 17.37 -19.54 -4.88
C ARG A 686 18.29 -19.71 -3.68
N ASN A 687 19.42 -19.01 -3.71
CA ASN A 687 20.34 -18.95 -2.59
C ASN A 687 20.21 -17.60 -1.88
N GLY A 688 19.47 -17.56 -0.77
CA GLY A 688 19.28 -16.34 0.04
C GLY A 688 20.48 -15.96 0.92
N GLY A 689 21.57 -16.74 0.89
CA GLY A 689 22.76 -16.49 1.70
C GLY A 689 22.53 -16.66 3.21
N VAL A 690 23.46 -16.12 3.99
CA VAL A 690 23.37 -16.04 5.46
C VAL A 690 23.31 -14.56 5.83
N GLN A 691 22.27 -14.17 6.57
CA GLN A 691 22.10 -12.81 7.11
C GLN A 691 22.36 -12.83 8.61
N GLY A 692 22.80 -11.70 9.17
CA GLY A 692 23.03 -11.58 10.60
C GLY A 692 24.12 -10.58 10.97
N GLY A 693 24.43 -10.55 12.26
CA GLY A 693 25.39 -9.60 12.83
C GLY A 693 26.02 -10.08 14.13
N ALA A 694 26.86 -9.23 14.72
CA ALA A 694 27.56 -9.54 15.96
C ALA A 694 26.57 -9.70 17.12
N PHE A 695 26.70 -10.80 17.85
CA PHE A 695 25.95 -11.09 19.07
C PHE A 695 26.78 -11.97 20.00
N ALA A 696 27.14 -11.45 21.17
CA ALA A 696 27.85 -12.20 22.19
C ALA A 696 26.87 -12.63 23.31
N LEU A 697 26.74 -13.94 23.49
CA LEU A 697 26.03 -14.55 24.61
C LEU A 697 26.92 -14.55 25.86
N GLN A 698 26.52 -13.86 26.92
CA GLN A 698 27.40 -13.52 28.05
C GLN A 698 27.39 -14.58 29.17
N ALA A 699 27.68 -15.85 28.84
CA ALA A 699 27.56 -16.97 29.79
C ALA A 699 26.20 -17.01 30.54
N GLU A 700 25.17 -16.49 29.88
CA GLU A 700 23.79 -16.39 30.34
C GLU A 700 22.92 -17.40 29.59
N ALA A 701 21.66 -17.53 30.00
CA ALA A 701 20.69 -18.33 29.25
C ALA A 701 20.44 -17.70 27.87
N LEU A 702 20.36 -18.52 26.82
CA LEU A 702 19.89 -18.04 25.52
C LEU A 702 18.37 -17.99 25.55
N ARG A 703 17.78 -16.80 25.38
CA ARG A 703 16.34 -16.60 25.23
C ARG A 703 16.05 -16.14 23.81
N LEU A 704 15.40 -17.00 23.03
CA LEU A 704 15.00 -16.75 21.65
C LEU A 704 13.47 -16.77 21.56
N ARG A 705 12.87 -15.66 21.10
CA ARG A 705 11.48 -15.63 20.66
C ARG A 705 11.46 -15.47 19.14
N LEU A 706 10.89 -16.43 18.43
CA LEU A 706 10.76 -16.44 16.98
C LEU A 706 9.27 -16.35 16.59
N PHE A 707 8.97 -15.47 15.65
CA PHE A 707 7.66 -15.31 15.04
C PHE A 707 7.77 -15.70 13.56
N LEU A 708 6.98 -16.68 13.15
CA LEU A 708 6.91 -17.21 11.80
C LEU A 708 5.52 -16.92 11.22
N ASP A 709 5.43 -16.20 10.11
CA ASP A 709 4.14 -15.81 9.54
C ASP A 709 4.15 -15.71 8.01
N GLY A 710 3.72 -16.78 7.34
CA GLY A 710 3.82 -16.89 5.89
C GLY A 710 5.28 -16.82 5.45
N SER A 711 5.66 -15.73 4.80
CA SER A 711 7.05 -15.43 4.43
C SER A 711 7.87 -14.66 5.48
N MET A 712 7.27 -14.19 6.58
CA MET A 712 7.99 -13.48 7.65
C MET A 712 8.71 -14.43 8.60
N ILE A 713 9.94 -14.05 8.97
CA ILE A 713 10.63 -14.52 10.18
C ILE A 713 11.09 -13.29 10.95
N GLU A 714 10.65 -13.14 12.19
CA GLU A 714 11.23 -12.20 13.15
C GLU A 714 11.74 -12.94 14.37
N ALA A 715 12.95 -12.62 14.82
CA ALA A 715 13.55 -13.19 16.01
C ALA A 715 14.03 -12.12 16.97
N TYR A 716 13.84 -12.34 18.26
CA TYR A 716 14.27 -11.45 19.33
C TYR A 716 15.09 -12.26 20.34
N VAL A 717 16.32 -11.83 20.59
CA VAL A 717 17.30 -12.57 21.37
C VAL A 717 17.74 -11.78 22.60
N ASN A 718 17.48 -12.34 23.78
CA ASN A 718 17.81 -11.77 25.10
C ASN A 718 17.35 -10.30 25.28
N GLU A 719 16.33 -9.86 24.54
CA GLU A 719 15.88 -8.45 24.47
C GLU A 719 16.95 -7.45 24.00
N ARG A 720 18.07 -7.94 23.45
CA ARG A 720 19.23 -7.13 23.04
C ARG A 720 19.31 -6.90 21.54
N ASN A 721 18.85 -7.87 20.76
CA ASN A 721 18.92 -7.82 19.29
C ASN A 721 17.66 -8.41 18.68
N SER A 722 17.23 -7.84 17.56
CA SER A 722 16.26 -8.43 16.66
C SER A 722 16.91 -8.84 15.34
N LEU A 723 16.25 -9.74 14.62
CA LEU A 723 16.56 -10.12 13.26
C LEU A 723 15.25 -10.35 12.50
N THR A 724 15.00 -9.52 11.49
CA THR A 724 13.85 -9.61 10.59
C THR A 724 14.30 -10.17 9.24
N SER A 725 13.57 -11.12 8.66
CA SER A 725 13.91 -11.70 7.37
C SER A 725 12.68 -12.22 6.62
N ARG A 726 12.90 -12.53 5.34
CA ARG A 726 11.87 -13.05 4.43
C ARG A 726 12.32 -14.35 3.79
N ILE A 727 11.39 -15.28 3.67
CA ILE A 727 11.59 -16.54 2.96
C ILE A 727 10.37 -16.88 2.12
N TYR A 728 10.57 -17.52 0.98
CA TYR A 728 9.49 -17.86 0.05
C TYR A 728 9.59 -19.33 -0.36
N PRO A 729 9.36 -20.29 0.56
CA PRO A 729 9.47 -21.72 0.23
C PRO A 729 8.63 -22.08 -1.00
N SER A 730 9.21 -22.83 -1.92
CA SER A 730 8.49 -23.21 -3.15
C SER A 730 7.53 -24.37 -2.87
N ARG A 731 7.84 -25.19 -1.85
CA ARG A 731 7.04 -26.34 -1.46
C ARG A 731 6.02 -25.97 -0.38
N ARG A 732 4.77 -26.41 -0.58
CA ARG A 732 3.69 -26.20 0.39
C ARG A 732 3.84 -27.02 1.67
N ASP A 733 4.56 -28.14 1.60
CA ASP A 733 4.87 -29.01 2.74
C ASP A 733 6.18 -28.61 3.47
N ALA A 734 6.76 -27.45 3.15
CA ALA A 734 7.85 -26.86 3.90
C ALA A 734 7.33 -26.15 5.16
N ASP A 735 6.74 -26.90 6.09
CA ASP A 735 6.05 -26.39 7.28
C ASP A 735 6.54 -26.99 8.59
N GLY A 736 7.56 -27.87 8.55
CA GLY A 736 8.13 -28.52 9.73
C GLY A 736 9.11 -27.65 10.54
N LEU A 737 9.30 -28.03 11.79
CA LEU A 737 10.21 -27.39 12.76
C LEU A 737 11.37 -28.30 13.16
N GLY A 738 12.43 -27.72 13.71
CA GLY A 738 13.54 -28.44 14.33
C GLY A 738 14.36 -27.59 15.29
N LEU A 739 15.28 -28.23 16.00
CA LEU A 739 16.15 -27.61 17.01
C LEU A 739 17.61 -27.67 16.55
N LEU A 740 18.33 -26.57 16.74
CA LEU A 740 19.78 -26.51 16.64
C LEU A 740 20.31 -26.44 18.08
N ALA A 741 21.03 -27.45 18.52
CA ALA A 741 21.60 -27.53 19.87
C ALA A 741 22.82 -28.46 19.89
N GLN A 742 23.64 -28.37 20.94
CA GLN A 742 24.82 -29.20 21.14
C GLN A 742 24.56 -30.33 22.15
N THR A 743 25.36 -31.41 22.09
CA THR A 743 25.30 -32.50 23.06
C THR A 743 25.57 -31.97 24.47
N GLY A 744 24.63 -32.18 25.41
CA GLY A 744 24.76 -31.69 26.78
C GLY A 744 24.11 -30.33 27.03
N ASP A 745 23.62 -29.65 26.00
CA ASP A 745 22.73 -28.50 26.20
C ASP A 745 21.44 -28.95 26.91
N ARG A 746 20.87 -28.04 27.72
CA ARG A 746 19.63 -28.27 28.48
C ARG A 746 18.59 -27.22 28.10
N ILE A 747 17.38 -27.66 27.78
CA ILE A 747 16.26 -26.79 27.45
C ILE A 747 15.55 -26.41 28.75
N ILE A 748 15.65 -25.14 29.15
CA ILE A 748 14.94 -24.61 30.32
C ILE A 748 13.45 -24.53 30.02
N SER A 749 13.10 -23.93 28.88
CA SER A 749 11.72 -23.92 28.38
C SER A 749 11.67 -23.96 26.87
N LEU A 750 10.63 -24.61 26.34
CA LEU A 750 10.30 -24.58 24.92
C LEU A 750 8.79 -24.56 24.76
N LYS A 751 8.28 -23.49 24.14
CA LYS A 751 6.85 -23.26 23.95
C LYS A 751 6.59 -22.92 22.49
N VAL A 752 5.50 -23.47 21.96
CA VAL A 752 5.05 -23.21 20.59
C VAL A 752 3.56 -22.88 20.63
N TRP A 753 3.17 -21.78 20.00
CA TRP A 753 1.77 -21.40 19.83
C TRP A 753 1.41 -21.28 18.36
N ALA A 754 0.25 -21.82 18.00
CA ALA A 754 -0.44 -21.44 16.78
C ALA A 754 -0.98 -20.01 16.93
N MET A 755 -0.65 -19.15 15.98
CA MET A 755 -1.04 -17.73 16.00
C MET A 755 -2.29 -17.48 15.16
N GLY A 756 -3.09 -16.52 15.61
CA GLY A 756 -4.27 -16.05 14.92
C GLY A 756 -4.02 -14.82 14.07
N SER A 757 -4.84 -14.63 13.04
CA SER A 757 -4.76 -13.46 12.16
C SER A 757 -5.05 -12.14 12.87
N THR A 758 -4.40 -11.07 12.41
CA THR A 758 -4.65 -9.67 12.79
C THR A 758 -5.89 -9.08 12.15
N GLU A 759 -6.44 -9.73 11.12
CA GLU A 759 -7.69 -9.28 10.52
C GLU A 759 -8.86 -9.53 11.47
N LYS A 760 -9.64 -8.47 11.73
CA LYS A 760 -11.00 -8.62 12.24
C LYS A 760 -11.86 -9.20 11.13
N ARG A 761 -12.00 -10.53 11.09
CA ARG A 761 -13.10 -11.17 10.35
C ARG A 761 -14.38 -10.82 11.11
N ASN A 762 -15.14 -9.85 10.60
CA ASN A 762 -16.47 -9.50 11.11
C ASN A 762 -17.44 -10.66 10.94
#